data_AF-A0A7X3GNQ9-F1
#
_entry.id   AF-A0A7X3GNQ9-F1
#
_cell.length_a   1.000
_cell.length_b   1.000
_cell.length_c   1.000
_cell.angle_alpha   90.00
_cell.angle_beta   90.00
_cell.angle_gamma   90.00
#
_symmetry.space_group_name_H-M   'P 1'
#
loop_
_entity.id
_entity.type
_entity.pdbx_description
1 polymer ?
#
loop_
_entity_poly.entity_id
_entity_poly.type
_entity_poly.pdbx_seq_one_letter_code
_entity_poly.pdbx_strand_id
1 'polypeptide(L)'
;MNPPLFSTNEPQIHHYSPSSGNTIKRTITFMQVQEAIPPILEVIDERKGALFTSRFEYPGRYSRWDIGFVNPPLEIRSFGNRFTIAALNERGIVLLKYIETQLQSMKDATVTRDGDVVNGKLTVSDTVVYEEQRTQQTSLFSVMRVIKDSLHSQEDTYLGLYGAFAYDLIFQFESIALNHARNGEQPDMVLYLPDELTVVDHQMSCAYKIAYDFQIGDHSTEGLSRTGERTARDLQPRDAEEIPKFQAGTYAKLVNEAIEAFKVGDLFEVVPSHTFYEPCTEAASHIFNQLMEVNPSPYCFIINLGTEHLVGTSPEMYVRVEGSRVETCPISGTIKRGASAIEDADQIRTLLNSPKEEAELTMCTDVDRNDKSRICIPGTVEVIGRRQLEMYSHLIHTVDHVEGRLDPQFDALDAFMTHMWAVTVTGAPKRAAVAWIEKHEDSPRGWYGGAVGYYAFNGDLNTGLTLRTVKIKNNIAEIRVGATLLYDSIPEEEEQETHVKAAALISVLRGNKRLAQRLVQQVEPAGKGKKVLLVDHEDSFVHTLASYFRQCGANVQTLRSPAARQMLAANEPFDLVVLSPGPGRPEQFDLEQTIALCIQRRLPIFGVCLGLQGIVEYFGGELGVLPYPQHGKPAVIHATPECSLWEGLPASFTVGRYHSLYAAFVPDCLQVAAETEGDHIVMAVEHKELHISAVQFHPESILTLGRSAGMAMVNNVLAQLPDGIERN
;
A
#
# COMPACT_ATOMS: atom_id res chain seq x y z
N MET A 1 -32.00 7.86 -1.90
CA MET A 1 -33.26 7.18 -1.49
C MET A 1 -33.03 6.55 -0.13
N ASN A 2 -33.97 6.66 0.82
CA ASN A 2 -33.88 5.91 2.10
C ASN A 2 -33.92 4.40 1.80
N PRO A 3 -33.04 3.57 2.42
CA PRO A 3 -33.03 2.14 2.13
C PRO A 3 -34.31 1.49 2.67
N PRO A 4 -34.99 0.63 1.88
CA PRO A 4 -36.15 -0.09 2.35
C PRO A 4 -35.73 -1.11 3.43
N LEU A 5 -36.53 -1.20 4.49
CA LEU A 5 -36.44 -2.27 5.49
C LEU A 5 -36.41 -3.63 4.78
N PHE A 6 -35.31 -4.35 4.93
CA PHE A 6 -35.05 -5.68 4.37
C PHE A 6 -36.13 -6.68 4.82
N SER A 7 -37.22 -6.84 4.06
CA SER A 7 -38.23 -7.85 4.41
C SER A 7 -39.01 -8.48 3.25
N THR A 8 -38.63 -8.27 1.99
CA THR A 8 -39.28 -8.97 0.87
C THR A 8 -38.24 -9.72 0.05
N ASN A 9 -38.31 -11.05 0.06
CA ASN A 9 -37.57 -11.94 -0.85
C ASN A 9 -38.05 -11.81 -2.32
N GLU A 10 -38.98 -10.90 -2.61
CA GLU A 10 -39.49 -10.68 -3.96
C GLU A 10 -38.55 -9.77 -4.76
N PRO A 11 -38.23 -10.14 -6.03
CA PRO A 11 -37.43 -9.29 -6.91
C PRO A 11 -38.09 -7.93 -7.13
N GLN A 12 -37.31 -6.85 -7.05
CA GLN A 12 -37.77 -5.51 -7.39
C GLN A 12 -37.61 -5.28 -8.90
N ILE A 13 -38.70 -4.98 -9.59
CA ILE A 13 -38.71 -4.78 -11.05
C ILE A 13 -38.93 -3.31 -11.36
N HIS A 14 -38.06 -2.76 -12.19
CA HIS A 14 -38.10 -1.39 -12.69
C HIS A 14 -38.09 -1.40 -14.21
N HIS A 15 -38.79 -0.43 -14.83
CA HIS A 15 -38.80 -0.23 -16.27
C HIS A 15 -38.44 1.22 -16.57
N TYR A 16 -37.47 1.43 -17.44
CA TYR A 16 -37.11 2.75 -17.95
C TYR A 16 -36.85 2.70 -19.46
N SER A 17 -36.99 3.84 -20.12
CA SER A 17 -36.85 3.95 -21.57
C SER A 17 -35.64 4.83 -21.91
N PRO A 18 -34.56 4.27 -22.49
CA PRO A 18 -33.40 5.07 -22.89
C PRO A 18 -33.69 5.94 -24.11
N SER A 19 -34.65 5.53 -24.96
CA SER A 19 -35.08 6.27 -26.14
C SER A 19 -36.48 5.81 -26.58
N SER A 20 -37.12 6.60 -27.45
CA SER A 20 -38.46 6.29 -27.95
C SER A 20 -38.51 4.93 -28.65
N GLY A 21 -39.34 4.02 -28.15
CA GLY A 21 -39.52 2.67 -28.71
C GLY A 21 -38.61 1.59 -28.10
N ASN A 22 -37.74 1.94 -27.15
CA ASN A 22 -36.89 1.00 -26.43
C ASN A 22 -37.25 1.00 -24.94
N THR A 23 -37.22 -0.17 -24.30
CA THR A 23 -37.48 -0.32 -22.86
C THR A 23 -36.45 -1.25 -22.25
N ILE A 24 -35.91 -0.88 -21.10
CA ILE A 24 -35.02 -1.72 -20.31
C ILE A 24 -35.77 -2.10 -19.04
N LYS A 25 -35.89 -3.42 -18.82
CA LYS A 25 -36.39 -4.01 -17.58
C LYS A 25 -35.20 -4.32 -16.70
N ARG A 26 -35.12 -3.68 -15.53
CA ARG A 26 -34.14 -3.96 -14.48
C ARG A 26 -34.79 -4.75 -13.36
N THR A 27 -34.23 -5.90 -13.03
CA THR A 27 -34.66 -6.75 -11.91
C THR A 27 -33.57 -6.78 -10.85
N ILE A 28 -33.90 -6.41 -9.61
CA ILE A 28 -32.99 -6.43 -8.46
C ILE A 28 -33.42 -7.56 -7.52
N THR A 29 -32.50 -8.48 -7.24
CA THR A 29 -32.72 -9.61 -6.34
C THR A 29 -31.70 -9.57 -5.20
N PHE A 30 -32.17 -9.36 -3.97
CA PHE A 30 -31.32 -9.35 -2.78
C PHE A 30 -30.83 -10.75 -2.42
N MET A 31 -29.62 -10.82 -1.86
CA MET A 31 -28.98 -12.07 -1.45
C MET A 31 -28.09 -11.86 -0.22
N GLN A 32 -27.59 -12.97 0.35
CA GLN A 32 -26.65 -12.91 1.45
C GLN A 32 -25.28 -12.42 0.98
N VAL A 33 -24.66 -11.51 1.73
CA VAL A 33 -23.36 -10.92 1.38
C VAL A 33 -22.28 -11.99 1.17
N GLN A 34 -22.28 -13.05 1.99
CA GLN A 34 -21.29 -14.13 1.91
C GLN A 34 -21.43 -14.99 0.65
N GLU A 35 -22.59 -14.99 0.01
CA GLU A 35 -22.91 -15.82 -1.16
C GLU A 35 -22.73 -15.06 -2.49
N ALA A 36 -22.50 -13.74 -2.44
CA ALA A 36 -22.54 -12.88 -3.62
C ALA A 36 -21.33 -13.07 -4.55
N ILE A 37 -20.11 -13.06 -4.01
CA ILE A 37 -18.86 -13.08 -4.79
C ILE A 37 -18.36 -14.48 -5.17
N PRO A 38 -18.46 -15.53 -4.32
CA PRO A 38 -17.93 -16.85 -4.65
C PRO A 38 -18.35 -17.40 -6.02
N PRO A 39 -19.63 -17.29 -6.46
CA PRO A 39 -20.04 -17.79 -7.77
C PRO A 39 -19.33 -17.15 -8.97
N ILE A 40 -18.87 -15.90 -8.83
CA ILE A 40 -18.10 -15.21 -9.88
C ILE A 40 -16.68 -15.80 -9.90
N LEU A 41 -16.02 -15.88 -8.75
CA LEU A 41 -14.64 -16.37 -8.64
C LEU A 41 -14.49 -17.84 -9.09
N GLU A 42 -15.51 -18.67 -8.90
CA GLU A 42 -15.51 -20.07 -9.33
C GLU A 42 -15.42 -20.26 -10.85
N VAL A 43 -15.89 -19.29 -11.64
CA VAL A 43 -16.01 -19.43 -13.11
C VAL A 43 -15.22 -18.40 -13.90
N ILE A 44 -14.78 -17.29 -13.28
CA ILE A 44 -14.09 -16.17 -13.96
C ILE A 44 -12.77 -16.59 -14.61
N ASP A 45 -12.12 -17.66 -14.14
CA ASP A 45 -10.91 -18.18 -14.76
C ASP A 45 -11.15 -18.69 -16.19
N GLU A 46 -12.36 -19.19 -16.47
CA GLU A 46 -12.70 -19.91 -17.71
C GLU A 46 -13.73 -19.17 -18.55
N ARG A 47 -14.32 -18.09 -18.03
CA ARG A 47 -15.35 -17.30 -18.70
C ARG A 47 -15.04 -15.83 -18.59
N LYS A 48 -15.25 -15.11 -19.70
CA LYS A 48 -15.11 -13.64 -19.74
C LYS A 48 -15.97 -12.99 -18.67
N GLY A 49 -15.40 -12.01 -17.97
CA GLY A 49 -15.99 -11.40 -16.80
C GLY A 49 -14.98 -10.56 -16.05
N ALA A 50 -15.48 -9.80 -15.08
CA ALA A 50 -14.65 -8.99 -14.20
C ALA A 50 -15.24 -8.96 -12.80
N LEU A 51 -14.37 -8.79 -11.81
CA LEU A 51 -14.70 -8.43 -10.45
C LEU A 51 -13.83 -7.25 -10.05
N PHE A 52 -14.45 -6.16 -9.63
CA PHE A 52 -13.83 -4.97 -9.06
C PHE A 52 -14.21 -4.90 -7.58
N THR A 53 -13.23 -4.62 -6.72
CA THR A 53 -13.43 -4.55 -5.27
C THR A 53 -12.67 -3.37 -4.68
N SER A 54 -13.29 -2.72 -3.71
CA SER A 54 -12.65 -1.76 -2.83
C SER A 54 -12.75 -2.29 -1.40
N ARG A 55 -11.60 -2.68 -0.82
CA ARG A 55 -11.52 -3.15 0.59
C ARG A 55 -10.99 -2.10 1.55
N PHE A 56 -10.67 -0.93 1.02
CA PHE A 56 -10.13 0.18 1.79
C PHE A 56 -11.23 1.20 2.06
N GLU A 57 -11.23 1.75 3.27
CA GLU A 57 -12.17 2.79 3.67
C GLU A 57 -11.38 4.01 4.12
N TYR A 58 -11.63 5.13 3.46
CA TYR A 58 -11.09 6.42 3.85
C TYR A 58 -12.24 7.43 3.81
N PRO A 59 -12.63 8.03 4.94
CA PRO A 59 -13.79 8.91 5.02
C PRO A 59 -13.78 10.00 3.92
N GLY A 60 -14.87 10.10 3.17
CA GLY A 60 -15.04 11.08 2.09
C GLY A 60 -14.30 10.77 0.78
N ARG A 61 -13.52 9.69 0.71
CA ARG A 61 -12.74 9.30 -0.48
C ARG A 61 -13.02 7.88 -0.95
N TYR A 62 -12.84 6.88 -0.09
CA TYR A 62 -13.04 5.47 -0.43
C TYR A 62 -14.13 4.84 0.44
N SER A 63 -15.07 4.17 -0.20
CA SER A 63 -16.08 3.32 0.42
C SER A 63 -15.83 1.86 0.01
N ARG A 64 -16.21 0.92 0.86
CA ARG A 64 -16.03 -0.51 0.57
C ARG A 64 -17.20 -1.05 -0.26
N TRP A 65 -16.90 -1.62 -1.43
CA TRP A 65 -17.87 -2.20 -2.34
C TRP A 65 -17.25 -3.31 -3.20
N ASP A 66 -18.07 -4.23 -3.70
CA ASP A 66 -17.69 -5.20 -4.72
C ASP A 66 -18.69 -5.13 -5.88
N ILE A 67 -18.21 -5.13 -7.13
CA ILE A 67 -19.05 -5.20 -8.34
C ILE A 67 -18.43 -6.25 -9.26
N GLY A 68 -19.20 -7.26 -9.66
CA GLY A 68 -18.70 -8.26 -10.59
C GLY A 68 -19.76 -8.87 -11.49
N PHE A 69 -19.30 -9.50 -12.57
CA PHE A 69 -20.13 -10.16 -13.56
C PHE A 69 -19.34 -11.23 -14.31
N VAL A 70 -20.08 -12.14 -14.94
CA VAL A 70 -19.56 -13.16 -15.86
C VAL A 70 -20.53 -13.30 -17.03
N ASN A 71 -20.04 -13.78 -18.17
CA ASN A 71 -20.83 -13.97 -19.40
C ASN A 71 -21.48 -12.68 -19.95
N PRO A 72 -20.74 -11.58 -20.10
CA PRO A 72 -21.29 -10.34 -20.64
C PRO A 72 -21.82 -10.55 -22.08
N PRO A 73 -22.96 -9.95 -22.46
CA PRO A 73 -23.47 -10.03 -23.83
C PRO A 73 -22.56 -9.47 -24.91
N LEU A 74 -21.85 -8.36 -24.64
CA LEU A 74 -20.99 -7.69 -25.61
C LEU A 74 -19.57 -7.49 -25.10
N GLU A 75 -18.62 -7.55 -26.02
CA GLU A 75 -17.22 -7.18 -25.83
C GLU A 75 -16.82 -6.12 -26.85
N ILE A 76 -16.18 -5.05 -26.38
CA ILE A 76 -15.65 -3.96 -27.20
C ILE A 76 -14.13 -4.02 -27.08
N ARG A 77 -13.43 -4.10 -28.22
CA ARG A 77 -11.97 -4.02 -28.28
C ARG A 77 -11.51 -2.89 -29.18
N SER A 78 -10.31 -2.37 -28.93
CA SER A 78 -9.70 -1.39 -29.83
C SER A 78 -8.24 -1.68 -30.15
N PHE A 79 -7.80 -1.19 -31.31
CA PHE A 79 -6.46 -1.36 -31.86
C PHE A 79 -6.10 -0.11 -32.66
N GLY A 80 -5.49 0.88 -32.00
CA GLY A 80 -5.34 2.23 -32.51
C GLY A 80 -6.71 2.82 -32.91
N ASN A 81 -6.82 3.32 -34.14
CA ASN A 81 -8.06 3.87 -34.66
C ASN A 81 -9.10 2.82 -35.13
N ARG A 82 -8.86 1.53 -34.89
CA ARG A 82 -9.82 0.45 -35.20
C ARG A 82 -10.49 -0.04 -33.94
N PHE A 83 -11.72 -0.50 -34.07
CA PHE A 83 -12.45 -1.16 -32.99
C PHE A 83 -13.25 -2.34 -33.48
N THR A 84 -13.58 -3.24 -32.55
CA THR A 84 -14.53 -4.32 -32.75
C THR A 84 -15.54 -4.35 -31.62
N ILE A 85 -16.79 -4.70 -31.94
CA ILE A 85 -17.83 -4.99 -30.95
C ILE A 85 -18.38 -6.38 -31.28
N ALA A 86 -18.14 -7.35 -30.41
CA ALA A 86 -18.53 -8.74 -30.60
C ALA A 86 -19.72 -9.08 -29.70
N ALA A 87 -20.73 -9.74 -30.27
CA ALA A 87 -21.74 -10.44 -29.50
C ALA A 87 -21.17 -11.77 -28.99
N LEU A 88 -21.24 -11.98 -27.68
CA LEU A 88 -20.70 -13.17 -27.01
C LEU A 88 -21.76 -14.25 -26.76
N ASN A 89 -23.04 -13.91 -26.92
CA ASN A 89 -24.19 -14.81 -26.80
C ASN A 89 -25.40 -14.24 -27.56
N GLU A 90 -26.53 -14.98 -27.56
CA GLU A 90 -27.76 -14.58 -28.26
C GLU A 90 -28.31 -13.22 -27.81
N ARG A 91 -28.12 -12.87 -26.54
CA ARG A 91 -28.53 -11.58 -25.97
C ARG A 91 -27.67 -10.44 -26.54
N GLY A 92 -26.38 -10.72 -26.71
CA GLY A 92 -25.44 -9.84 -27.41
C GLY A 92 -25.85 -9.56 -28.85
N ILE A 93 -26.38 -10.55 -29.58
CA ILE A 93 -26.80 -10.36 -30.99
C ILE A 93 -27.91 -9.31 -31.10
N VAL A 94 -28.86 -9.30 -30.16
CA VAL A 94 -29.94 -8.31 -30.08
C VAL A 94 -29.37 -6.90 -29.85
N LEU A 95 -28.48 -6.75 -28.86
CA LEU A 95 -27.85 -5.47 -28.54
C LEU A 95 -26.91 -4.98 -29.65
N LEU A 96 -26.16 -5.88 -30.27
CA LEU A 96 -25.19 -5.56 -31.32
C LEU A 96 -25.88 -4.92 -32.51
N LYS A 97 -27.04 -5.45 -32.94
CA LYS A 97 -27.83 -4.89 -34.06
C LYS A 97 -28.29 -3.45 -33.76
N TYR A 98 -28.65 -3.17 -32.52
CA TYR A 98 -29.05 -1.83 -32.10
C TYR A 98 -27.86 -0.87 -32.14
N ILE A 99 -26.76 -1.25 -31.50
CA ILE A 99 -25.54 -0.43 -31.41
C ILE A 99 -24.95 -0.19 -32.80
N GLU A 100 -24.92 -1.21 -33.67
CA GLU A 100 -24.51 -1.10 -35.07
C GLU A 100 -25.25 0.03 -35.79
N THR A 101 -26.57 0.10 -35.64
CA THR A 101 -27.41 1.12 -36.29
C THR A 101 -27.02 2.52 -35.81
N GLN A 102 -26.71 2.69 -34.52
CA GLN A 102 -26.26 3.97 -33.98
C GLN A 102 -24.86 4.33 -34.49
N LEU A 103 -23.93 3.37 -34.55
CA LEU A 103 -22.57 3.60 -35.01
C LEU A 103 -22.49 3.91 -36.51
N GLN A 104 -23.36 3.34 -37.33
CA GLN A 104 -23.45 3.67 -38.76
C GLN A 104 -23.85 5.13 -39.02
N SER A 105 -24.41 5.83 -38.02
CA SER A 105 -24.72 7.27 -38.13
C SER A 105 -23.50 8.18 -37.91
N MET A 106 -22.39 7.64 -37.42
CA MET A 106 -21.15 8.40 -37.20
C MET A 106 -20.53 8.79 -38.55
N LYS A 107 -20.31 10.10 -38.75
CA LYS A 107 -19.73 10.62 -39.99
C LYS A 107 -18.25 10.24 -40.17
N ASP A 108 -17.53 10.15 -39.05
CA ASP A 108 -16.08 9.98 -39.04
C ASP A 108 -15.67 8.52 -38.78
N ALA A 109 -16.58 7.57 -38.98
CA ALA A 109 -16.31 6.15 -38.80
C ALA A 109 -16.81 5.33 -39.99
N THR A 110 -15.99 4.39 -40.47
CA THR A 110 -16.47 3.33 -41.36
C THR A 110 -16.81 2.12 -40.51
N VAL A 111 -18.06 1.67 -40.58
CA VAL A 111 -18.58 0.55 -39.76
C VAL A 111 -19.10 -0.53 -40.69
N THR A 112 -18.66 -1.77 -40.46
CA THR A 112 -19.10 -2.96 -41.18
C THR A 112 -19.44 -4.06 -40.20
N ARG A 113 -20.25 -5.04 -40.63
CA ARG A 113 -20.58 -6.20 -39.83
C ARG A 113 -20.15 -7.48 -40.52
N ASP A 114 -19.53 -8.36 -39.75
CA ASP A 114 -19.15 -9.71 -40.15
C ASP A 114 -19.68 -10.70 -39.09
N GLY A 115 -20.77 -11.38 -39.43
CA GLY A 115 -21.49 -12.26 -38.52
C GLY A 115 -21.92 -11.55 -37.22
N ASP A 116 -21.38 -12.02 -36.11
CA ASP A 116 -21.66 -11.54 -34.75
C ASP A 116 -20.64 -10.49 -34.27
N VAL A 117 -19.89 -9.88 -35.20
CA VAL A 117 -18.90 -8.84 -34.91
C VAL A 117 -19.13 -7.61 -35.78
N VAL A 118 -19.23 -6.45 -35.14
CA VAL A 118 -19.16 -5.14 -35.80
C VAL A 118 -17.71 -4.67 -35.79
N ASN A 119 -17.19 -4.37 -36.97
CA ASN A 119 -15.85 -3.82 -37.17
C ASN A 119 -15.97 -2.33 -37.51
N GLY A 120 -15.11 -1.52 -36.90
CA GLY A 120 -15.09 -0.09 -37.12
C GLY A 120 -13.67 0.45 -37.33
N LYS A 121 -13.56 1.50 -38.14
CA LYS A 121 -12.34 2.28 -38.28
C LYS A 121 -12.68 3.76 -38.26
N LEU A 122 -12.01 4.48 -37.36
CA LEU A 122 -12.16 5.92 -37.19
C LEU A 122 -11.27 6.67 -38.17
N THR A 123 -11.81 7.76 -38.69
CA THR A 123 -11.10 8.71 -39.55
C THR A 123 -10.46 9.74 -38.63
N VAL A 124 -9.13 9.81 -38.66
CA VAL A 124 -8.39 10.84 -37.93
C VAL A 124 -8.54 12.14 -38.70
N SER A 125 -8.93 13.20 -38.01
CA SER A 125 -9.06 14.53 -38.61
C SER A 125 -7.74 15.29 -38.50
N ASP A 126 -7.24 15.82 -39.62
CA ASP A 126 -6.05 16.68 -39.65
C ASP A 126 -6.37 18.16 -39.35
N THR A 127 -7.57 18.45 -38.86
CA THR A 127 -7.97 19.82 -38.53
C THR A 127 -7.24 20.32 -37.29
N VAL A 128 -6.76 21.56 -37.35
CA VAL A 128 -6.19 22.25 -36.19
C VAL A 128 -7.32 22.53 -35.20
N VAL A 129 -7.23 21.98 -34.00
CA VAL A 129 -8.13 22.26 -32.89
C VAL A 129 -7.39 23.00 -31.78
N TYR A 130 -8.12 23.79 -31.00
CA TYR A 130 -7.60 24.37 -29.77
C TYR A 130 -7.34 23.27 -28.73
N GLU A 131 -6.37 23.48 -27.85
CA GLU A 131 -6.05 22.45 -26.84
C GLU A 131 -7.23 22.22 -25.91
N GLU A 132 -8.00 23.24 -25.55
CA GLU A 132 -9.23 23.10 -24.76
C GLU A 132 -10.25 22.12 -25.39
N GLN A 133 -10.17 21.89 -26.71
CA GLN A 133 -11.09 21.04 -27.47
C GLN A 133 -10.45 19.71 -27.94
N ARG A 134 -9.21 19.40 -27.57
CA ARG A 134 -8.51 18.18 -28.06
C ARG A 134 -9.28 16.89 -27.76
N THR A 135 -9.91 16.80 -26.58
CA THR A 135 -10.67 15.61 -26.17
C THR A 135 -11.97 15.43 -26.97
N GLN A 136 -12.41 16.46 -27.68
CA GLN A 136 -13.57 16.42 -28.57
C GLN A 136 -13.23 15.87 -29.96
N GLN A 137 -11.94 15.67 -30.27
CA GLN A 137 -11.54 15.02 -31.52
C GLN A 137 -12.09 13.59 -31.58
N THR A 138 -12.44 13.16 -32.79
CA THR A 138 -12.93 11.81 -33.05
C THR A 138 -11.89 10.78 -32.61
N SER A 139 -12.28 9.94 -31.65
CA SER A 139 -11.47 8.87 -31.08
C SER A 139 -12.36 7.71 -30.66
N LEU A 140 -11.79 6.67 -30.06
CA LEU A 140 -12.57 5.54 -29.52
C LEU A 140 -13.57 5.98 -28.44
N PHE A 141 -13.29 7.10 -27.76
CA PHE A 141 -14.19 7.65 -26.77
C PHE A 141 -15.45 8.21 -27.42
N SER A 142 -15.39 8.65 -28.69
CA SER A 142 -16.58 8.98 -29.48
C SER A 142 -17.48 7.75 -29.69
N VAL A 143 -16.90 6.56 -29.89
CA VAL A 143 -17.66 5.29 -29.98
C VAL A 143 -18.33 4.98 -28.64
N MET A 144 -17.59 5.14 -27.53
CA MET A 144 -18.14 4.95 -26.18
C MET A 144 -19.29 5.93 -25.88
N ARG A 145 -19.18 7.19 -26.30
CA ARG A 145 -20.26 8.19 -26.19
C ARG A 145 -21.51 7.74 -26.94
N VAL A 146 -21.38 7.28 -28.18
CA VAL A 146 -22.52 6.78 -28.96
C VAL A 146 -23.20 5.60 -28.29
N ILE A 147 -22.43 4.64 -27.76
CA ILE A 147 -22.98 3.49 -27.03
C ILE A 147 -23.72 3.96 -25.77
N LYS A 148 -23.08 4.83 -24.96
CA LYS A 148 -23.68 5.36 -23.74
C LYS A 148 -24.96 6.15 -24.02
N ASP A 149 -24.94 7.05 -24.99
CA ASP A 149 -26.10 7.89 -25.32
C ASP A 149 -27.26 7.04 -25.85
N SER A 150 -26.97 5.92 -26.53
CA SER A 150 -28.00 4.99 -27.04
C SER A 150 -28.75 4.23 -25.95
N LEU A 151 -28.15 4.10 -24.76
CA LEU A 151 -28.66 3.34 -23.61
C LEU A 151 -28.75 4.21 -22.33
N HIS A 152 -28.70 5.54 -22.48
CA HIS A 152 -28.66 6.48 -21.36
C HIS A 152 -29.94 6.44 -20.52
N SER A 153 -29.78 6.47 -19.20
CA SER A 153 -30.87 6.72 -18.25
C SER A 153 -30.32 7.28 -16.95
N GLN A 154 -31.00 8.27 -16.37
CA GLN A 154 -30.70 8.79 -15.03
C GLN A 154 -31.25 7.88 -13.91
N GLU A 155 -32.10 6.91 -14.26
CA GLU A 155 -32.70 5.98 -13.30
C GLU A 155 -31.78 4.80 -12.93
N ASP A 156 -30.60 4.72 -13.56
CA ASP A 156 -29.66 3.61 -13.44
C ASP A 156 -28.21 4.08 -13.30
N THR A 157 -27.52 3.60 -12.28
CA THR A 157 -26.12 3.95 -11.96
C THR A 157 -25.14 2.81 -12.21
N TYR A 158 -25.60 1.66 -12.71
CA TYR A 158 -24.82 0.43 -12.84
C TYR A 158 -24.76 -0.11 -14.28
N LEU A 159 -25.77 0.11 -15.12
CA LEU A 159 -25.67 -0.29 -16.51
C LEU A 159 -24.57 0.54 -17.21
N GLY A 160 -23.58 -0.11 -17.81
CA GLY A 160 -22.41 0.58 -18.35
C GLY A 160 -21.39 -0.33 -19.02
N LEU A 161 -20.21 0.23 -19.28
CA LEU A 161 -19.06 -0.45 -19.85
C LEU A 161 -18.01 -0.71 -18.76
N TYR A 162 -17.53 -1.94 -18.65
CA TYR A 162 -16.65 -2.41 -17.59
C TYR A 162 -15.41 -3.10 -18.16
N GLY A 163 -14.20 -2.77 -17.70
CA GLY A 163 -13.01 -3.49 -18.15
C GLY A 163 -11.72 -2.74 -17.93
N ALA A 164 -10.85 -2.77 -18.94
CA ALA A 164 -9.47 -2.29 -18.88
C ALA A 164 -9.11 -1.41 -20.09
N PHE A 165 -8.24 -0.45 -19.84
CA PHE A 165 -7.65 0.49 -20.78
C PHE A 165 -6.12 0.35 -20.70
N ALA A 166 -5.47 0.07 -21.81
CA ALA A 166 -4.03 -0.08 -21.88
C ALA A 166 -3.33 1.28 -22.02
N TYR A 167 -2.07 1.35 -21.61
CA TYR A 167 -1.25 2.56 -21.68
C TYR A 167 -1.15 3.14 -23.09
N ASP A 168 -1.04 2.28 -24.11
CA ASP A 168 -0.88 2.68 -25.51
C ASP A 168 -2.08 3.46 -26.07
N LEU A 169 -3.22 3.49 -25.38
CA LEU A 169 -4.37 4.33 -25.73
C LEU A 169 -4.00 5.83 -25.85
N ILE A 170 -2.97 6.29 -25.11
CA ILE A 170 -2.47 7.66 -25.17
C ILE A 170 -1.98 8.07 -26.56
N PHE A 171 -1.47 7.13 -27.36
CA PHE A 171 -0.93 7.42 -28.68
C PHE A 171 -2.02 7.73 -29.73
N GLN A 172 -3.30 7.58 -29.37
CA GLN A 172 -4.40 8.07 -30.18
C GLN A 172 -4.61 9.58 -30.02
N PHE A 173 -4.15 10.14 -28.91
CA PHE A 173 -4.28 11.56 -28.59
C PHE A 173 -2.96 12.29 -28.74
N GLU A 174 -1.85 11.69 -28.31
CA GLU A 174 -0.52 12.28 -28.38
C GLU A 174 0.27 11.76 -29.56
N SER A 175 0.64 12.67 -30.46
CA SER A 175 1.51 12.35 -31.60
C SER A 175 2.96 12.23 -31.12
N ILE A 176 3.40 10.98 -30.97
CA ILE A 176 4.73 10.58 -30.50
C ILE A 176 5.31 9.55 -31.49
N ALA A 177 6.61 9.64 -31.75
CA ALA A 177 7.32 8.67 -32.56
C ALA A 177 7.42 7.33 -31.81
N LEU A 178 6.87 6.27 -32.40
CA LEU A 178 6.84 4.94 -31.82
C LEU A 178 8.15 4.20 -32.13
N ASN A 179 8.87 3.72 -31.12
CA ASN A 179 10.12 2.96 -31.29
C ASN A 179 9.93 1.44 -31.12
N HIS A 180 8.82 1.02 -30.52
CA HIS A 180 8.55 -0.40 -30.30
C HIS A 180 7.58 -1.00 -31.33
N ALA A 181 7.90 -2.23 -31.77
CA ALA A 181 6.98 -3.03 -32.54
C ALA A 181 5.79 -3.45 -31.67
N ARG A 182 4.57 -3.19 -32.15
CA ARG A 182 3.33 -3.55 -31.45
C ARG A 182 2.71 -4.77 -32.11
N ASN A 183 2.21 -5.68 -31.28
CA ASN A 183 1.39 -6.79 -31.77
C ASN A 183 0.00 -6.24 -32.15
N GLY A 184 -0.38 -6.35 -33.43
CA GLY A 184 -1.68 -5.88 -33.92
C GLY A 184 -2.89 -6.62 -33.33
N GLU A 185 -2.66 -7.72 -32.61
CA GLU A 185 -3.67 -8.48 -31.86
C GLU A 185 -3.77 -8.07 -30.37
N GLN A 186 -2.83 -7.27 -29.84
CA GLN A 186 -2.93 -6.76 -28.48
C GLN A 186 -3.89 -5.57 -28.47
N PRO A 187 -5.01 -5.64 -27.73
CA PRO A 187 -5.96 -4.53 -27.68
C PRO A 187 -5.45 -3.40 -26.78
N ASP A 188 -5.76 -2.16 -27.15
CA ASP A 188 -5.52 -0.97 -26.33
C ASP A 188 -6.64 -0.73 -25.31
N MET A 189 -7.77 -1.39 -25.49
CA MET A 189 -8.95 -1.30 -24.63
C MET A 189 -9.76 -2.59 -24.78
N VAL A 190 -10.26 -3.11 -23.66
CA VAL A 190 -11.24 -4.19 -23.63
C VAL A 190 -12.30 -3.83 -22.60
N LEU A 191 -13.53 -3.60 -23.08
CA LEU A 191 -14.69 -3.29 -22.25
C LEU A 191 -15.81 -4.29 -22.53
N TYR A 192 -16.54 -4.62 -21.48
CA TYR A 192 -17.71 -5.48 -21.51
C TYR A 192 -18.96 -4.66 -21.21
N LEU A 193 -20.06 -4.98 -21.89
CA LEU A 193 -21.40 -4.54 -21.49
C LEU A 193 -22.08 -5.73 -20.80
N PRO A 194 -22.05 -5.83 -19.46
CA PRO A 194 -22.76 -6.87 -18.73
C PRO A 194 -24.26 -6.55 -18.63
N ASP A 195 -25.08 -7.60 -18.66
CA ASP A 195 -26.53 -7.49 -18.39
C ASP A 195 -26.97 -8.26 -17.14
N GLU A 196 -25.99 -8.75 -16.36
CA GLU A 196 -26.16 -9.24 -15.02
C GLU A 196 -24.95 -8.83 -14.19
N LEU A 197 -25.19 -8.11 -13.09
CA LEU A 197 -24.18 -7.62 -12.16
C LEU A 197 -24.49 -8.13 -10.77
N THR A 198 -23.47 -8.53 -10.01
CA THR A 198 -23.56 -8.70 -8.56
C THR A 198 -22.91 -7.50 -7.90
N VAL A 199 -23.64 -6.86 -6.99
CA VAL A 199 -23.19 -5.69 -6.23
C VAL A 199 -23.22 -6.01 -4.74
N VAL A 200 -22.14 -5.67 -4.04
CA VAL A 200 -22.03 -5.74 -2.58
C VAL A 200 -21.71 -4.34 -2.07
N ASP A 201 -22.57 -3.82 -1.21
CA ASP A 201 -22.32 -2.61 -0.44
C ASP A 201 -21.96 -3.02 0.99
N HIS A 202 -20.68 -2.90 1.34
CA HIS A 202 -20.18 -3.32 2.65
C HIS A 202 -20.57 -2.33 3.76
N GLN A 203 -20.87 -1.07 3.43
CA GLN A 203 -21.33 -0.09 4.41
C GLN A 203 -22.79 -0.36 4.80
N MET A 204 -23.63 -0.68 3.82
CA MET A 204 -25.03 -1.07 4.06
C MET A 204 -25.18 -2.55 4.46
N SER A 205 -24.09 -3.32 4.44
CA SER A 205 -24.10 -4.77 4.71
C SER A 205 -25.12 -5.51 3.83
N CYS A 206 -25.24 -5.12 2.56
CA CYS A 206 -26.22 -5.68 1.63
C CYS A 206 -25.55 -6.15 0.34
N ALA A 207 -26.14 -7.18 -0.25
CA ALA A 207 -25.75 -7.68 -1.56
C ALA A 207 -26.98 -7.93 -2.41
N TYR A 208 -26.87 -7.65 -3.69
CA TYR A 208 -27.95 -7.84 -4.64
C TYR A 208 -27.42 -8.08 -6.05
N LYS A 209 -28.20 -8.83 -6.81
CA LYS A 209 -27.99 -9.05 -8.24
C LYS A 209 -28.89 -8.11 -9.02
N ILE A 210 -28.34 -7.44 -10.02
CA ILE A 210 -29.07 -6.63 -10.98
C ILE A 210 -29.05 -7.36 -12.32
N ALA A 211 -30.22 -7.70 -12.85
CA ALA A 211 -30.37 -8.31 -14.17
C ALA A 211 -31.16 -7.38 -15.11
N TYR A 212 -30.66 -7.24 -16.34
CA TYR A 212 -31.25 -6.39 -17.36
C TYR A 212 -31.85 -7.23 -18.48
N ASP A 213 -33.03 -6.86 -18.93
CA ASP A 213 -33.65 -7.35 -20.16
C ASP A 213 -34.02 -6.18 -21.06
N PHE A 214 -33.62 -6.26 -22.33
CA PHE A 214 -33.72 -5.18 -23.30
C PHE A 214 -34.81 -5.50 -24.31
N GLN A 215 -35.78 -4.59 -24.44
CA GLN A 215 -36.73 -4.55 -25.53
C GLN A 215 -36.29 -3.47 -26.51
N ILE A 216 -35.78 -3.87 -27.67
CA ILE A 216 -35.33 -2.97 -28.73
C ILE A 216 -36.18 -3.19 -29.98
N GLY A 217 -37.11 -2.27 -30.25
CA GLY A 217 -38.11 -2.45 -31.30
C GLY A 217 -38.85 -3.78 -31.13
N ASP A 218 -38.82 -4.63 -32.16
CA ASP A 218 -39.48 -5.95 -32.16
C ASP A 218 -38.64 -7.08 -31.54
N HIS A 219 -37.40 -6.79 -31.10
CA HIS A 219 -36.50 -7.79 -30.53
C HIS A 219 -36.42 -7.64 -29.00
N SER A 220 -36.36 -8.76 -28.31
CA SER A 220 -36.24 -8.81 -26.85
C SER A 220 -35.15 -9.77 -26.42
N THR A 221 -34.44 -9.44 -25.34
CA THR A 221 -33.60 -10.41 -24.64
C THR A 221 -34.36 -11.21 -23.59
N GLU A 222 -35.61 -10.83 -23.26
CA GLU A 222 -36.39 -11.55 -22.24
C GLU A 222 -36.58 -13.02 -22.63
N GLY A 223 -36.30 -13.93 -21.70
CA GLY A 223 -36.36 -15.38 -21.92
C GLY A 223 -35.10 -16.01 -22.56
N LEU A 224 -34.16 -15.21 -23.06
CA LEU A 224 -32.87 -15.71 -23.55
C LEU A 224 -31.91 -16.00 -22.38
N SER A 225 -31.11 -17.06 -22.51
CA SER A 225 -30.19 -17.51 -21.46
C SER A 225 -28.95 -16.62 -21.35
N ARG A 226 -28.46 -16.38 -20.13
CA ARG A 226 -27.21 -15.65 -19.83
C ARG A 226 -26.01 -16.61 -19.82
N THR A 227 -25.70 -17.18 -20.99
CA THR A 227 -24.59 -18.13 -21.19
C THR A 227 -23.32 -17.41 -21.64
N GLY A 228 -22.17 -18.05 -21.43
CA GLY A 228 -20.89 -17.59 -21.93
C GLY A 228 -20.03 -18.77 -22.36
N GLU A 229 -19.16 -18.53 -23.35
CA GLU A 229 -18.20 -19.53 -23.82
C GLU A 229 -17.21 -19.87 -22.71
N ARG A 230 -16.92 -21.17 -22.57
CA ARG A 230 -15.92 -21.67 -21.63
C ARG A 230 -14.60 -21.87 -22.37
N THR A 231 -13.59 -21.09 -22.01
CA THR A 231 -12.22 -21.27 -22.47
C THR A 231 -11.51 -22.26 -21.54
N ALA A 232 -10.95 -23.34 -22.10
CA ALA A 232 -10.21 -24.31 -21.30
C ALA A 232 -8.90 -23.69 -20.79
N ARG A 233 -8.57 -23.95 -19.52
CA ARG A 233 -7.25 -23.62 -18.97
C ARG A 233 -6.23 -24.64 -19.42
N ASP A 234 -5.18 -24.17 -20.07
CA ASP A 234 -3.95 -24.93 -20.20
C ASP A 234 -3.12 -24.64 -18.96
N LEU A 235 -2.94 -25.63 -18.07
CA LEU A 235 -2.13 -25.49 -16.86
C LEU A 235 -0.75 -26.16 -17.00
N GLN A 236 -0.35 -26.51 -18.23
CA GLN A 236 0.95 -27.12 -18.45
C GLN A 236 2.06 -26.08 -18.20
N PRO A 237 3.08 -26.41 -17.38
CA PRO A 237 4.19 -25.51 -17.14
C PRO A 237 4.97 -25.25 -18.44
N ARG A 238 5.34 -23.99 -18.66
CA ARG A 238 6.26 -23.59 -19.73
C ARG A 238 7.70 -23.92 -19.36
N ASP A 239 8.52 -24.21 -20.36
CA ASP A 239 9.97 -24.38 -20.17
C ASP A 239 10.60 -23.07 -19.71
N ALA A 240 11.45 -23.14 -18.67
CA ALA A 240 12.08 -21.97 -18.07
C ALA A 240 13.02 -21.20 -19.02
N GLU A 241 13.42 -21.81 -20.15
CA GLU A 241 14.23 -21.16 -21.19
C GLU A 241 13.40 -20.21 -22.09
N GLU A 242 12.07 -20.37 -22.12
CA GLU A 242 11.16 -19.50 -22.89
C GLU A 242 10.77 -18.21 -22.14
N ILE A 243 11.10 -18.10 -20.84
CA ILE A 243 10.70 -16.99 -19.99
C ILE A 243 11.81 -15.92 -19.98
N PRO A 244 11.50 -14.65 -20.33
CA PRO A 244 12.49 -13.57 -20.28
C PRO A 244 13.06 -13.40 -18.86
N LYS A 245 14.39 -13.24 -18.78
CA LYS A 245 15.09 -13.08 -17.50
C LYS A 245 15.35 -11.61 -17.20
N PHE A 246 15.02 -11.19 -16.00
CA PHE A 246 15.42 -9.90 -15.46
C PHE A 246 16.95 -9.78 -15.41
N GLN A 247 17.48 -8.63 -15.83
CA GLN A 247 18.92 -8.31 -15.79
C GLN A 247 19.15 -7.18 -14.80
N ALA A 248 19.88 -7.47 -13.72
CA ALA A 248 20.25 -6.48 -12.71
C ALA A 248 21.12 -5.36 -13.30
N GLY A 249 20.94 -4.13 -12.83
CA GLY A 249 21.62 -2.93 -13.29
C GLY A 249 21.07 -2.34 -14.59
N THR A 250 20.08 -2.97 -15.24
CA THR A 250 19.43 -2.38 -16.42
C THR A 250 18.56 -1.18 -16.03
N TYR A 251 17.88 -1.24 -14.88
CA TYR A 251 17.08 -0.10 -14.41
C TYR A 251 17.98 1.05 -13.96
N ALA A 252 19.05 0.75 -13.23
CA ALA A 252 20.03 1.77 -12.83
C ALA A 252 20.64 2.54 -14.02
N LYS A 253 20.80 1.90 -15.19
CA LYS A 253 21.21 2.60 -16.42
C LYS A 253 20.15 3.58 -16.91
N LEU A 254 18.87 3.19 -16.90
CA LEU A 254 17.76 4.10 -17.24
C LEU A 254 17.72 5.32 -16.32
N VAL A 255 18.04 5.15 -15.02
CA VAL A 255 18.14 6.27 -14.08
C VAL A 255 19.23 7.25 -14.50
N ASN A 256 20.42 6.75 -14.85
CA ASN A 256 21.50 7.61 -15.31
C ASN A 256 21.14 8.37 -16.60
N GLU A 257 20.43 7.74 -17.53
CA GLU A 257 19.95 8.39 -18.75
C GLU A 257 18.90 9.48 -18.46
N ALA A 258 17.99 9.24 -17.50
CA ALA A 258 17.00 10.23 -17.07
C ALA A 258 17.67 11.44 -16.40
N ILE A 259 18.70 11.21 -15.58
CA ILE A 259 19.47 12.28 -14.93
C ILE A 259 20.09 13.25 -15.95
N GLU A 260 20.59 12.75 -17.08
CA GLU A 260 21.11 13.63 -18.15
C GLU A 260 20.01 14.50 -18.78
N ALA A 261 18.79 13.96 -18.94
CA ALA A 261 17.65 14.72 -19.43
C ALA A 261 17.19 15.80 -18.42
N PHE A 262 17.23 15.49 -17.12
CA PHE A 262 16.94 16.46 -16.06
C PHE A 262 17.93 17.63 -16.05
N LYS A 263 19.24 17.37 -16.24
CA LYS A 263 20.30 18.40 -16.23
C LYS A 263 20.07 19.53 -17.24
N VAL A 264 19.50 19.20 -18.38
CA VAL A 264 19.28 20.15 -19.48
C VAL A 264 17.84 20.67 -19.54
N GLY A 265 16.97 20.21 -18.63
CA GLY A 265 15.58 20.64 -18.52
C GLY A 265 14.64 20.00 -19.54
N ASP A 266 15.02 18.87 -20.15
CA ASP A 266 14.13 18.11 -21.05
C ASP A 266 13.00 17.42 -20.26
N LEU A 267 13.27 17.07 -19.01
CA LEU A 267 12.35 16.47 -18.05
C LEU A 267 12.53 17.13 -16.68
N PHE A 268 11.51 17.02 -15.83
CA PHE A 268 11.54 17.33 -14.40
C PHE A 268 11.39 16.06 -13.56
N GLU A 269 10.57 15.14 -14.07
CA GLU A 269 10.27 13.85 -13.46
C GLU A 269 9.97 12.85 -14.58
N VAL A 270 10.37 11.58 -14.42
CA VAL A 270 9.94 10.48 -15.29
C VAL A 270 9.83 9.18 -14.52
N VAL A 271 8.87 8.33 -14.89
CA VAL A 271 8.60 7.05 -14.25
C VAL A 271 8.87 5.92 -15.25
N PRO A 272 10.13 5.53 -15.52
CA PRO A 272 10.41 4.35 -16.31
C PRO A 272 9.98 3.09 -15.58
N SER A 273 9.89 2.01 -16.34
CA SER A 273 9.46 0.72 -15.83
C SER A 273 10.19 -0.42 -16.50
N HIS A 274 10.19 -1.57 -15.82
CA HIS A 274 10.69 -2.83 -16.33
C HIS A 274 9.75 -3.97 -15.92
N THR A 275 9.95 -5.16 -16.50
CA THR A 275 9.03 -6.29 -16.29
C THR A 275 9.76 -7.47 -15.66
N PHE A 276 9.19 -7.98 -14.57
CA PHE A 276 9.52 -9.30 -14.02
C PHE A 276 8.60 -10.35 -14.64
N TYR A 277 9.14 -11.54 -14.86
CA TYR A 277 8.42 -12.66 -15.42
C TYR A 277 8.54 -13.86 -14.48
N GLU A 278 7.42 -14.51 -14.18
CA GLU A 278 7.37 -15.73 -13.39
C GLU A 278 6.52 -16.79 -14.12
N PRO A 279 6.89 -18.08 -14.08
CA PRO A 279 6.00 -19.14 -14.51
C PRO A 279 4.75 -19.15 -13.63
N CYS A 280 3.58 -19.32 -14.24
CA CYS A 280 2.30 -19.27 -13.55
C CYS A 280 1.38 -20.38 -14.03
N THR A 281 1.23 -21.43 -13.22
CA THR A 281 0.27 -22.52 -13.44
C THR A 281 -0.91 -22.46 -12.47
N GLU A 282 -0.95 -21.45 -11.60
CA GLU A 282 -2.08 -21.22 -10.71
C GLU A 282 -3.21 -20.47 -11.42
N ALA A 283 -4.43 -20.68 -10.93
CA ALA A 283 -5.60 -19.97 -11.42
C ALA A 283 -5.55 -18.47 -11.04
N ALA A 284 -6.00 -17.59 -11.93
CA ALA A 284 -6.03 -16.16 -11.67
C ALA A 284 -6.90 -15.83 -10.44
N SER A 285 -8.03 -16.52 -10.25
CA SER A 285 -8.89 -16.41 -9.07
C SER A 285 -8.17 -16.76 -7.76
N HIS A 286 -7.26 -17.73 -7.79
CA HIS A 286 -6.46 -18.12 -6.64
C HIS A 286 -5.43 -17.05 -6.28
N ILE A 287 -4.71 -16.54 -7.28
CA ILE A 287 -3.76 -15.43 -7.12
C ILE A 287 -4.46 -14.19 -6.59
N PHE A 288 -5.65 -13.87 -7.13
CA PHE A 288 -6.47 -12.75 -6.66
C PHE A 288 -6.78 -12.88 -5.17
N ASN A 289 -7.29 -14.04 -4.72
CA ASN A 289 -7.59 -14.25 -3.30
C ASN A 289 -6.34 -14.12 -2.41
N GLN A 290 -5.19 -14.65 -2.84
CA GLN A 290 -3.95 -14.51 -2.08
C GLN A 290 -3.47 -13.04 -2.01
N LEU A 291 -3.57 -12.28 -3.10
CA LEU A 291 -3.19 -10.87 -3.12
C LEU A 291 -4.10 -10.02 -2.23
N MET A 292 -5.39 -10.34 -2.17
CA MET A 292 -6.35 -9.67 -1.29
C MET A 292 -6.01 -9.85 0.19
N GLU A 293 -5.42 -10.97 0.59
CA GLU A 293 -4.94 -11.20 1.96
C GLU A 293 -3.66 -10.43 2.27
N VAL A 294 -2.73 -10.36 1.31
CA VAL A 294 -1.40 -9.75 1.51
C VAL A 294 -1.43 -8.23 1.39
N ASN A 295 -2.18 -7.68 0.43
CA ASN A 295 -2.15 -6.25 0.11
C ASN A 295 -3.56 -5.73 -0.26
N PRO A 296 -4.45 -5.52 0.71
CA PRO A 296 -5.75 -4.90 0.44
C PRO A 296 -5.57 -3.44 0.01
N SER A 297 -6.19 -3.07 -1.11
CA SER A 297 -6.07 -1.76 -1.75
C SER A 297 -7.46 -1.16 -2.08
N PRO A 298 -7.54 0.15 -2.37
CA PRO A 298 -8.80 0.80 -2.78
C PRO A 298 -9.33 0.30 -4.12
N TYR A 299 -8.46 -0.16 -5.03
CA TYR A 299 -8.85 -0.69 -6.34
C TYR A 299 -8.22 -2.06 -6.59
N CYS A 300 -8.88 -3.12 -6.16
CA CYS A 300 -8.49 -4.48 -6.56
C CYS A 300 -9.41 -5.04 -7.64
N PHE A 301 -8.87 -5.90 -8.48
CA PHE A 301 -9.60 -6.43 -9.61
C PHE A 301 -9.06 -7.78 -10.07
N ILE A 302 -9.96 -8.58 -10.64
CA ILE A 302 -9.66 -9.72 -11.51
C ILE A 302 -10.51 -9.58 -12.76
N ILE A 303 -9.87 -9.62 -13.94
CA ILE A 303 -10.53 -9.46 -15.23
C ILE A 303 -10.06 -10.59 -16.15
N ASN A 304 -11.01 -11.33 -16.71
CA ASN A 304 -10.73 -12.28 -17.79
C ASN A 304 -11.00 -11.58 -19.12
N LEU A 305 -9.91 -11.26 -19.84
CA LEU A 305 -9.91 -10.60 -21.14
C LEU A 305 -10.01 -11.59 -22.30
N GLY A 306 -10.39 -12.84 -22.05
CA GLY A 306 -10.49 -13.93 -23.02
C GLY A 306 -9.16 -14.63 -23.30
N THR A 307 -8.13 -13.89 -23.71
CA THR A 307 -6.80 -14.44 -24.05
C THR A 307 -5.78 -14.28 -22.93
N GLU A 308 -6.07 -13.43 -21.95
CA GLU A 308 -5.21 -13.13 -20.81
C GLU A 308 -6.06 -12.69 -19.61
N HIS A 309 -5.49 -12.77 -18.42
CA HIS A 309 -6.12 -12.31 -17.18
C HIS A 309 -5.32 -11.15 -16.59
N LEU A 310 -6.04 -10.19 -16.01
CA LEU A 310 -5.44 -9.15 -15.18
C LEU A 310 -5.86 -9.36 -13.73
N VAL A 311 -4.90 -9.37 -12.82
CA VAL A 311 -5.13 -9.47 -11.38
C VAL A 311 -4.34 -8.36 -10.69
N GLY A 312 -4.98 -7.44 -9.99
CA GLY A 312 -4.30 -6.29 -9.40
C GLY A 312 -4.87 -5.83 -8.07
N THR A 313 -4.01 -5.17 -7.28
CA THR A 313 -4.35 -4.48 -6.01
C THR A 313 -3.80 -3.05 -6.04
N SER A 314 -4.36 -2.22 -6.92
CA SER A 314 -3.86 -0.88 -7.18
C SER A 314 -4.14 0.08 -6.02
N PRO A 315 -3.11 0.80 -5.53
CA PRO A 315 -3.27 1.79 -4.48
C PRO A 315 -3.91 3.09 -4.99
N GLU A 316 -3.93 3.34 -6.29
CA GLU A 316 -4.15 4.67 -6.85
C GLU A 316 -5.42 4.77 -7.70
N MET A 317 -6.28 5.71 -7.32
CA MET A 317 -7.39 6.17 -8.15
C MET A 317 -6.84 6.85 -9.40
N TYR A 318 -7.37 6.52 -10.58
CA TYR A 318 -7.06 7.26 -11.79
C TYR A 318 -7.94 8.50 -11.90
N VAL A 319 -9.21 8.33 -12.31
CA VAL A 319 -10.20 9.40 -12.39
C VAL A 319 -11.55 8.85 -11.90
N ARG A 320 -12.21 9.60 -11.02
CA ARG A 320 -13.60 9.37 -10.64
C ARG A 320 -14.45 10.60 -11.00
N VAL A 321 -15.59 10.36 -11.60
CA VAL A 321 -16.60 11.38 -11.94
C VAL A 321 -17.96 10.92 -11.44
N GLU A 322 -18.58 11.77 -10.63
CA GLU A 322 -19.94 11.58 -10.11
C GLU A 322 -20.78 12.83 -10.44
N GLY A 323 -21.69 12.69 -11.41
CA GLY A 323 -22.41 13.80 -12.00
C GLY A 323 -21.46 14.83 -12.63
N SER A 324 -21.26 15.97 -11.96
CA SER A 324 -20.33 17.02 -12.40
C SER A 324 -19.04 17.10 -11.57
N ARG A 325 -18.92 16.32 -10.49
CA ARG A 325 -17.74 16.34 -9.62
C ARG A 325 -16.69 15.40 -10.20
N VAL A 326 -15.50 15.92 -10.49
CA VAL A 326 -14.33 15.14 -10.93
C VAL A 326 -13.29 15.16 -9.83
N GLU A 327 -12.69 14.02 -9.51
CA GLU A 327 -11.64 13.92 -8.51
C GLU A 327 -10.56 12.90 -8.88
N THR A 328 -9.37 13.13 -8.33
CA THR A 328 -8.22 12.24 -8.41
C THR A 328 -7.44 12.28 -7.09
N CYS A 329 -6.53 11.32 -6.94
CA CYS A 329 -5.78 11.15 -5.71
C CYS A 329 -4.30 10.90 -6.02
N PRO A 330 -3.50 11.92 -6.41
CA PRO A 330 -2.08 11.73 -6.67
C PRO A 330 -1.38 11.15 -5.43
N ILE A 331 -0.64 10.05 -5.62
CA ILE A 331 0.12 9.36 -4.56
C ILE A 331 1.60 9.48 -4.85
N SER A 332 2.37 9.87 -3.85
CA SER A 332 3.83 9.83 -3.88
C SER A 332 4.35 9.74 -2.45
N GLY A 333 5.59 9.31 -2.24
CA GLY A 333 6.08 9.01 -0.90
C GLY A 333 5.57 7.66 -0.39
N THR A 334 6.48 6.71 -0.24
CA THR A 334 6.17 5.38 0.31
C THR A 334 7.17 5.04 1.39
N ILE A 335 6.68 4.69 2.58
CA ILE A 335 7.53 4.15 3.64
C ILE A 335 6.91 2.90 4.27
N LYS A 336 7.76 1.99 4.74
CA LYS A 336 7.31 0.75 5.39
C LYS A 336 6.74 1.06 6.78
N ARG A 337 5.67 0.35 7.15
CA ARG A 337 5.17 0.30 8.53
C ARG A 337 6.24 -0.22 9.49
N GLY A 338 6.37 0.42 10.64
CA GLY A 338 7.18 -0.04 11.76
C GLY A 338 6.60 -1.29 12.43
N ALA A 339 7.40 -1.96 13.25
CA ALA A 339 6.94 -3.11 14.04
C ALA A 339 6.05 -2.70 15.24
N SER A 340 5.98 -1.40 15.54
CA SER A 340 5.20 -0.83 16.64
C SER A 340 4.69 0.57 16.30
N ALA A 341 3.75 1.08 17.10
CA ALA A 341 3.23 2.43 16.95
C ALA A 341 4.31 3.53 17.08
N ILE A 342 5.38 3.25 17.82
CA ILE A 342 6.50 4.20 18.02
C ILE A 342 7.35 4.24 16.75
N GLU A 343 7.69 3.07 16.21
CA GLU A 343 8.40 3.00 14.95
C GLU A 343 7.56 3.59 13.81
N ASP A 344 6.25 3.32 13.76
CA ASP A 344 5.33 3.97 12.80
C ASP A 344 5.41 5.50 12.89
N ALA A 345 5.41 6.07 14.11
CA ALA A 345 5.51 7.52 14.30
C ALA A 345 6.84 8.09 13.78
N ASP A 346 7.95 7.35 13.95
CA ASP A 346 9.27 7.75 13.42
C ASP A 346 9.32 7.62 11.89
N GLN A 347 8.73 6.57 11.31
CA GLN A 347 8.61 6.40 9.86
C GLN A 347 7.75 7.52 9.24
N ILE A 348 6.60 7.83 9.85
CA ILE A 348 5.74 8.94 9.41
C ILE A 348 6.50 10.27 9.44
N ARG A 349 7.23 10.54 10.53
CA ARG A 349 8.04 11.76 10.64
C ARG A 349 9.11 11.82 9.55
N THR A 350 9.75 10.69 9.25
CA THR A 350 10.75 10.58 8.18
C THR A 350 10.13 10.90 6.82
N LEU A 351 8.98 10.30 6.50
CA LEU A 351 8.25 10.52 5.26
C LEU A 351 7.81 12.00 5.11
N LEU A 352 7.22 12.58 6.16
CA LEU A 352 6.74 13.96 6.13
C LEU A 352 7.87 15.01 6.08
N ASN A 353 9.07 14.67 6.55
CA ASN A 353 10.21 15.58 6.51
C ASN A 353 11.12 15.37 5.29
N SER A 354 10.79 14.43 4.39
CA SER A 354 11.58 14.20 3.18
C SER A 354 11.31 15.29 2.13
N PRO A 355 12.31 16.13 1.77
CA PRO A 355 12.13 17.14 0.73
C PRO A 355 11.94 16.54 -0.66
N LYS A 356 12.51 15.35 -0.91
CA LYS A 356 12.35 14.60 -2.16
C LYS A 356 10.88 14.24 -2.38
N GLU A 357 10.27 13.53 -1.42
CA GLU A 357 8.88 13.07 -1.52
C GLU A 357 7.90 14.25 -1.54
N GLU A 358 8.22 15.34 -0.85
CA GLU A 358 7.41 16.57 -0.91
C GLU A 358 7.44 17.21 -2.31
N ALA A 359 8.62 17.28 -2.94
CA ALA A 359 8.78 17.84 -4.28
C ALA A 359 8.06 16.98 -5.34
N GLU A 360 8.23 15.66 -5.28
CA GLU A 360 7.56 14.70 -6.17
C GLU A 360 6.04 14.86 -6.13
N LEU A 361 5.46 14.80 -4.93
CA LEU A 361 4.01 14.94 -4.77
C LEU A 361 3.52 16.33 -5.21
N THR A 362 4.32 17.38 -5.01
CA THR A 362 3.96 18.74 -5.46
C THR A 362 3.81 18.79 -6.98
N MET A 363 4.76 18.21 -7.73
CA MET A 363 4.72 18.19 -9.19
C MET A 363 3.54 17.37 -9.71
N CYS A 364 3.30 16.20 -9.13
CA CYS A 364 2.12 15.39 -9.46
C CYS A 364 0.82 16.18 -9.28
N THR A 365 0.66 16.88 -8.16
CA THR A 365 -0.52 17.69 -7.87
C THR A 365 -0.67 18.89 -8.78
N ASP A 366 0.41 19.58 -9.14
CA ASP A 366 0.31 20.73 -10.06
C ASP A 366 -0.07 20.32 -11.48
N VAL A 367 0.43 19.18 -11.98
CA VAL A 367 0.00 18.65 -13.28
C VAL A 367 -1.46 18.20 -13.22
N ASP A 368 -1.88 17.54 -12.15
CA ASP A 368 -3.26 17.12 -11.97
C ASP A 368 -4.24 18.33 -11.92
N ARG A 369 -3.85 19.42 -11.25
CA ARG A 369 -4.60 20.69 -11.26
C ARG A 369 -4.66 21.29 -12.66
N ASN A 370 -3.55 21.23 -13.42
CA ASN A 370 -3.51 21.68 -14.81
C ASN A 370 -4.47 20.88 -15.68
N ASP A 371 -4.46 19.55 -15.57
CA ASP A 371 -5.31 18.65 -16.36
C ASP A 371 -6.80 18.92 -16.09
N LYS A 372 -7.19 19.12 -14.83
CA LYS A 372 -8.56 19.53 -14.45
C LYS A 372 -8.93 20.92 -14.95
N SER A 373 -8.00 21.87 -14.89
CA SER A 373 -8.28 23.27 -15.27
C SER A 373 -8.70 23.43 -16.73
N ARG A 374 -8.36 22.46 -17.58
CA ARG A 374 -8.78 22.42 -18.99
C ARG A 374 -10.27 22.11 -19.19
N ILE A 375 -10.87 21.35 -18.27
CA ILE A 375 -12.23 20.78 -18.41
C ILE A 375 -13.19 21.20 -17.29
N CYS A 376 -12.69 21.85 -16.25
CA CYS A 376 -13.49 22.31 -15.12
C CYS A 376 -13.89 23.78 -15.27
N ILE A 377 -15.01 24.14 -14.63
CA ILE A 377 -15.43 25.53 -14.48
C ILE A 377 -14.30 26.32 -13.78
N PRO A 378 -13.84 27.46 -14.33
CA PRO A 378 -12.78 28.24 -13.73
C PRO A 378 -13.03 28.57 -12.26
N GLY A 379 -12.03 28.35 -11.42
CA GLY A 379 -12.10 28.58 -9.97
C GLY A 379 -12.72 27.45 -9.15
N THR A 380 -13.10 26.32 -9.77
CA THR A 380 -13.64 25.16 -9.03
C THR A 380 -12.62 24.07 -8.70
N VAL A 381 -11.39 24.16 -9.25
CA VAL A 381 -10.32 23.19 -8.98
C VAL A 381 -9.68 23.49 -7.63
N GLU A 382 -9.84 22.58 -6.67
CA GLU A 382 -9.39 22.73 -5.29
C GLU A 382 -8.57 21.52 -4.82
N VAL A 383 -7.52 21.80 -4.03
CA VAL A 383 -6.78 20.77 -3.30
C VAL A 383 -7.40 20.66 -1.90
N ILE A 384 -8.30 19.70 -1.72
CA ILE A 384 -9.05 19.50 -0.47
C ILE A 384 -8.30 18.66 0.55
N GLY A 385 -7.24 17.97 0.13
CA GLY A 385 -6.29 17.25 0.99
C GLY A 385 -4.87 17.39 0.47
N ARG A 386 -3.92 17.75 1.36
CA ARG A 386 -2.50 17.90 1.02
C ARG A 386 -1.65 17.06 1.97
N ARG A 387 -0.78 16.21 1.42
CA ARG A 387 0.14 15.31 2.14
C ARG A 387 -0.58 14.51 3.24
N GLN A 388 -1.80 14.07 2.97
CA GLN A 388 -2.56 13.23 3.90
C GLN A 388 -1.88 11.87 4.00
N LEU A 389 -1.76 11.37 5.23
CA LEU A 389 -1.20 10.03 5.47
C LEU A 389 -2.28 8.98 5.24
N GLU A 390 -2.02 8.06 4.32
CA GLU A 390 -2.81 6.86 4.14
C GLU A 390 -2.02 5.64 4.63
N MET A 391 -2.53 5.02 5.69
CA MET A 391 -1.92 3.86 6.31
C MET A 391 -2.53 2.57 5.75
N TYR A 392 -1.69 1.78 5.09
CA TYR A 392 -2.00 0.44 4.62
C TYR A 392 -1.42 -0.60 5.60
N SER A 393 -1.69 -1.89 5.35
CA SER A 393 -1.22 -2.99 6.22
C SER A 393 0.31 -3.02 6.36
N HIS A 394 1.03 -2.68 5.29
CA HIS A 394 2.49 -2.78 5.24
C HIS A 394 3.21 -1.48 4.88
N LEU A 395 2.49 -0.50 4.32
CA LEU A 395 3.05 0.75 3.80
C LEU A 395 2.27 1.96 4.32
N ILE A 396 2.91 3.12 4.31
CA ILE A 396 2.30 4.42 4.54
C ILE A 396 2.60 5.27 3.30
N HIS A 397 1.56 5.90 2.76
CA HIS A 397 1.66 6.79 1.60
C HIS A 397 1.30 8.23 1.98
N THR A 398 1.91 9.21 1.31
CA THR A 398 1.39 10.58 1.28
C THR A 398 0.52 10.77 0.05
N VAL A 399 -0.65 11.37 0.25
CA VAL A 399 -1.64 11.51 -0.82
C VAL A 399 -2.23 12.91 -0.81
N ASP A 400 -2.40 13.46 -2.00
CA ASP A 400 -3.17 14.69 -2.23
C ASP A 400 -4.55 14.35 -2.76
N HIS A 401 -5.56 15.16 -2.44
CA HIS A 401 -6.92 15.04 -2.94
C HIS A 401 -7.28 16.31 -3.69
N VAL A 402 -7.48 16.15 -5.00
CA VAL A 402 -7.83 17.26 -5.89
C VAL A 402 -9.20 17.01 -6.48
N GLU A 403 -10.08 17.99 -6.38
CA GLU A 403 -11.40 17.95 -6.99
C GLU A 403 -11.69 19.17 -7.85
N GLY A 404 -12.66 19.04 -8.76
CA GLY A 404 -13.15 20.11 -9.61
C GLY A 404 -14.59 19.87 -10.03
N ARG A 405 -15.22 20.88 -10.64
CA ARG A 405 -16.54 20.75 -11.26
C ARG A 405 -16.41 20.84 -12.77
N LEU A 406 -16.81 19.78 -13.47
CA LEU A 406 -16.82 19.74 -14.93
C LEU A 406 -17.64 20.90 -15.50
N ASP A 407 -17.09 21.56 -16.52
CA ASP A 407 -17.87 22.49 -17.33
C ASP A 407 -18.93 21.68 -18.12
N PRO A 408 -20.18 22.15 -18.22
CA PRO A 408 -21.26 21.42 -18.90
C PRO A 408 -20.99 21.04 -20.36
N GLN A 409 -19.99 21.63 -21.01
CA GLN A 409 -19.56 21.24 -22.37
C GLN A 409 -18.71 19.96 -22.42
N PHE A 410 -18.26 19.46 -21.26
CA PHE A 410 -17.41 18.27 -21.14
C PHE A 410 -18.12 17.16 -20.36
N ASP A 411 -17.70 15.92 -20.59
CA ASP A 411 -18.20 14.73 -19.90
C ASP A 411 -17.09 13.97 -19.14
N ALA A 412 -17.46 12.86 -18.51
CA ALA A 412 -16.52 12.03 -17.77
C ALA A 412 -15.40 11.44 -18.64
N LEU A 413 -15.63 11.25 -19.95
CA LEU A 413 -14.61 10.75 -20.86
C LEU A 413 -13.61 11.86 -21.21
N ASP A 414 -14.03 13.13 -21.25
CA ASP A 414 -13.10 14.27 -21.32
C ASP A 414 -12.20 14.33 -20.08
N ALA A 415 -12.76 14.08 -18.89
CA ALA A 415 -11.99 13.92 -17.67
C ALA A 415 -10.99 12.76 -17.73
N PHE A 416 -11.43 11.60 -18.21
CA PHE A 416 -10.55 10.45 -18.41
C PHE A 416 -9.41 10.74 -19.40
N MET A 417 -9.71 11.38 -20.54
CA MET A 417 -8.71 11.65 -21.59
C MET A 417 -7.73 12.75 -21.20
N THR A 418 -8.17 13.83 -20.54
CA THR A 418 -7.26 14.95 -20.19
C THR A 418 -6.19 14.52 -19.17
N HIS A 419 -6.53 13.60 -18.25
CA HIS A 419 -5.58 13.08 -17.27
C HIS A 419 -4.66 12.00 -17.86
N MET A 420 -4.84 11.59 -19.12
CA MET A 420 -4.16 10.43 -19.71
C MET A 420 -2.66 10.71 -19.97
N TRP A 421 -1.72 9.97 -19.38
CA TRP A 421 -1.84 9.22 -18.12
C TRP A 421 -1.28 10.05 -16.96
N ALA A 422 -1.56 9.60 -15.74
CA ALA A 422 -1.11 10.28 -14.52
C ALA A 422 0.42 10.43 -14.48
N VAL A 423 0.90 11.50 -13.86
CA VAL A 423 2.34 11.78 -13.71
C VAL A 423 3.04 10.67 -12.93
N THR A 424 2.36 10.10 -11.93
CA THR A 424 2.79 8.96 -11.10
C THR A 424 3.14 7.70 -11.89
N VAL A 425 2.77 7.62 -13.17
CA VAL A 425 3.15 6.54 -14.09
C VAL A 425 3.80 7.04 -15.36
N THR A 426 3.97 8.35 -15.57
CA THR A 426 4.58 8.92 -16.77
C THR A 426 5.73 9.84 -16.41
N GLY A 427 5.44 11.04 -15.94
CA GLY A 427 6.39 12.07 -15.57
C GLY A 427 5.93 13.47 -15.98
N ALA A 428 6.80 14.45 -15.81
CA ALA A 428 6.56 15.85 -16.12
C ALA A 428 7.77 16.46 -16.84
N PRO A 429 7.59 17.27 -17.91
CA PRO A 429 6.34 17.52 -18.64
C PRO A 429 5.79 16.26 -19.32
N LYS A 430 4.46 16.01 -19.20
CA LYS A 430 3.82 14.73 -19.56
C LYS A 430 4.18 14.20 -20.95
N ARG A 431 4.02 15.03 -21.99
CA ARG A 431 4.33 14.61 -23.38
C ARG A 431 5.80 14.25 -23.58
N ALA A 432 6.71 15.01 -22.97
CA ALA A 432 8.16 14.74 -23.04
C ALA A 432 8.50 13.44 -22.32
N ALA A 433 7.92 13.21 -21.12
CA ALA A 433 8.10 11.99 -20.35
C ALA A 433 7.60 10.75 -21.12
N VAL A 434 6.42 10.80 -21.73
CA VAL A 434 5.88 9.69 -22.53
C VAL A 434 6.77 9.39 -23.74
N ALA A 435 7.26 10.43 -24.43
CA ALA A 435 8.19 10.25 -25.56
C ALA A 435 9.54 9.69 -25.12
N TRP A 436 10.03 10.08 -23.94
CA TRP A 436 11.25 9.54 -23.36
C TRP A 436 11.05 8.06 -22.98
N ILE A 437 9.93 7.71 -22.34
CA ILE A 437 9.57 6.33 -21.99
C ILE A 437 9.54 5.44 -23.23
N GLU A 438 8.82 5.83 -24.28
CA GLU A 438 8.72 5.09 -25.56
C GLU A 438 10.08 4.93 -26.26
N LYS A 439 11.09 5.73 -25.91
CA LYS A 439 12.42 5.66 -26.49
C LYS A 439 13.39 4.77 -25.69
N HIS A 440 13.27 4.76 -24.37
CA HIS A 440 14.27 4.15 -23.48
C HIS A 440 13.82 2.85 -22.83
N GLU A 441 12.51 2.58 -22.71
CA GLU A 441 12.05 1.26 -22.25
C GLU A 441 12.37 0.17 -23.29
N ASP A 442 12.37 -1.09 -22.87
CA ASP A 442 12.72 -2.22 -23.75
C ASP A 442 11.51 -2.79 -24.53
N SER A 443 10.31 -2.35 -24.18
CA SER A 443 9.05 -2.95 -24.62
C SER A 443 7.86 -1.99 -24.40
N PRO A 444 6.77 -2.12 -25.20
CA PRO A 444 5.51 -1.44 -24.91
C PRO A 444 4.97 -1.83 -23.54
N ARG A 445 4.27 -0.91 -22.88
CA ARG A 445 3.74 -1.11 -21.52
C ARG A 445 2.50 -2.01 -21.47
N GLY A 446 1.73 -2.06 -22.56
CA GLY A 446 0.46 -2.78 -22.58
C GLY A 446 -0.44 -2.25 -21.47
N TRP A 447 -0.89 -3.12 -20.57
CA TRP A 447 -1.81 -2.72 -19.50
C TRP A 447 -1.19 -1.84 -18.42
N TYR A 448 0.13 -1.89 -18.17
CA TYR A 448 0.75 -1.16 -17.04
C TYR A 448 0.68 0.35 -17.20
N GLY A 449 0.20 1.05 -16.17
CA GLY A 449 0.04 2.51 -16.20
C GLY A 449 -1.17 3.01 -17.01
N GLY A 450 -1.99 2.08 -17.53
CA GLY A 450 -3.34 2.37 -18.00
C GLY A 450 -4.35 2.41 -16.85
N ALA A 451 -5.60 2.02 -17.12
CA ALA A 451 -6.68 2.06 -16.12
C ALA A 451 -7.60 0.86 -16.17
N VAL A 452 -8.31 0.61 -15.07
CA VAL A 452 -9.39 -0.38 -14.96
C VAL A 452 -10.56 0.22 -14.21
N GLY A 453 -11.77 -0.26 -14.51
CA GLY A 453 -12.97 0.20 -13.82
C GLY A 453 -14.17 0.18 -14.74
N TYR A 454 -15.04 1.18 -14.57
CA TYR A 454 -16.31 1.24 -15.31
C TYR A 454 -16.74 2.67 -15.66
N TYR A 455 -17.47 2.75 -16.77
CA TYR A 455 -18.16 3.93 -17.27
C TYR A 455 -19.66 3.63 -17.36
N ALA A 456 -20.44 4.20 -16.45
CA ALA A 456 -21.87 3.99 -16.35
C ALA A 456 -22.64 4.86 -17.35
N PHE A 457 -23.80 4.38 -17.82
CA PHE A 457 -24.56 5.08 -18.84
C PHE A 457 -25.31 6.31 -18.34
N ASN A 458 -25.42 6.53 -17.03
CA ASN A 458 -25.82 7.83 -16.48
C ASN A 458 -24.75 8.93 -16.68
N GLY A 459 -23.52 8.56 -17.03
CA GLY A 459 -22.38 9.46 -17.25
C GLY A 459 -21.29 9.36 -16.19
N ASP A 460 -21.50 8.59 -15.11
CA ASP A 460 -20.50 8.43 -14.04
C ASP A 460 -19.35 7.53 -14.49
N LEU A 461 -18.17 7.75 -13.90
CA LEU A 461 -16.96 7.02 -14.22
C LEU A 461 -16.19 6.73 -12.92
N ASN A 462 -15.71 5.51 -12.76
CA ASN A 462 -14.87 5.16 -11.62
C ASN A 462 -13.74 4.24 -12.07
N THR A 463 -12.50 4.75 -12.00
CA THR A 463 -11.33 4.05 -12.51
C THR A 463 -10.14 4.14 -11.56
N GLY A 464 -9.38 3.06 -11.48
CA GLY A 464 -8.08 2.98 -10.82
C GLY A 464 -6.97 2.73 -11.84
N LEU A 465 -5.75 3.14 -11.52
CA LEU A 465 -4.59 2.83 -12.36
C LEU A 465 -4.26 1.35 -12.32
N THR A 466 -3.71 0.79 -13.39
CA THR A 466 -3.20 -0.60 -13.45
C THR A 466 -1.79 -0.69 -12.86
N LEU A 467 -1.70 -0.42 -11.57
CA LEU A 467 -0.50 -0.59 -10.75
C LEU A 467 -0.61 -1.86 -9.92
N ARG A 468 0.53 -2.37 -9.45
CA ARG A 468 0.61 -3.61 -8.65
C ARG A 468 -0.24 -4.74 -9.25
N THR A 469 -0.07 -4.94 -10.56
CA THR A 469 -0.90 -5.81 -11.38
C THR A 469 -0.06 -6.94 -11.97
N VAL A 470 -0.63 -8.14 -11.96
CA VAL A 470 -0.12 -9.33 -12.66
C VAL A 470 -0.94 -9.53 -13.92
N LYS A 471 -0.29 -9.51 -15.09
CA LYS A 471 -0.88 -9.96 -16.35
C LYS A 471 -0.52 -11.42 -16.54
N ILE A 472 -1.50 -12.31 -16.68
CA ILE A 472 -1.30 -13.74 -16.88
C ILE A 472 -1.69 -14.10 -18.31
N LYS A 473 -0.72 -14.58 -19.09
CA LYS A 473 -0.93 -15.01 -20.48
C LYS A 473 -0.03 -16.19 -20.79
N ASN A 474 -0.57 -17.24 -21.40
CA ASN A 474 0.19 -18.43 -21.81
C ASN A 474 1.04 -19.05 -20.67
N ASN A 475 0.50 -19.10 -19.46
CA ASN A 475 1.15 -19.59 -18.23
C ASN A 475 2.39 -18.79 -17.80
N ILE A 476 2.48 -17.53 -18.21
CA ILE A 476 3.50 -16.57 -17.77
C ILE A 476 2.79 -15.42 -17.06
N ALA A 477 3.24 -15.14 -15.84
CA ALA A 477 2.85 -13.97 -15.07
C ALA A 477 3.86 -12.84 -15.35
N GLU A 478 3.37 -11.74 -15.90
CA GLU A 478 4.15 -10.52 -16.15
C GLU A 478 3.81 -9.49 -15.07
N ILE A 479 4.85 -8.95 -14.43
CA ILE A 479 4.74 -7.97 -13.35
C ILE A 479 5.60 -6.78 -13.75
N ARG A 480 4.96 -5.74 -14.30
CA ARG A 480 5.65 -4.51 -14.66
C ARG A 480 5.61 -3.53 -13.49
N VAL A 481 6.75 -2.92 -13.20
CA VAL A 481 6.92 -1.97 -12.09
C VAL A 481 7.89 -0.87 -12.47
N GLY A 482 7.71 0.30 -11.85
CA GLY A 482 8.55 1.47 -12.01
C GLY A 482 8.69 2.26 -10.71
N ALA A 483 9.58 3.24 -10.75
CA ALA A 483 9.83 4.19 -9.68
C ALA A 483 9.95 5.60 -10.26
N THR A 484 9.53 6.57 -9.47
CA THR A 484 9.59 7.97 -9.86
C THR A 484 11.03 8.45 -9.80
N LEU A 485 11.53 8.99 -10.91
CA LEU A 485 12.88 9.51 -10.98
C LEU A 485 12.87 11.03 -10.93
N LEU A 486 13.73 11.57 -10.08
CA LEU A 486 14.06 12.98 -9.99
C LEU A 486 15.55 13.19 -10.27
N TYR A 487 15.96 14.45 -10.37
CA TYR A 487 17.38 14.79 -10.53
C TYR A 487 18.29 14.20 -9.44
N ASP A 488 17.79 14.18 -8.19
CA ASP A 488 18.53 13.67 -7.02
C ASP A 488 18.36 12.16 -6.79
N SER A 489 17.72 11.43 -7.71
CA SER A 489 17.53 9.99 -7.60
C SER A 489 18.86 9.22 -7.64
N ILE A 490 19.00 8.21 -6.77
CA ILE A 490 20.18 7.36 -6.68
C ILE A 490 19.92 6.05 -7.45
N PRO A 491 20.64 5.75 -8.55
CA PRO A 491 20.31 4.64 -9.45
C PRO A 491 20.08 3.29 -8.79
N GLU A 492 20.93 2.90 -7.83
CA GLU A 492 20.84 1.63 -7.11
C GLU A 492 19.65 1.58 -6.15
N GLU A 493 19.31 2.71 -5.52
CA GLU A 493 18.16 2.80 -4.61
C GLU A 493 16.84 2.70 -5.38
N GLU A 494 16.75 3.35 -6.54
CA GLU A 494 15.54 3.31 -7.38
C GLU A 494 15.30 1.91 -7.98
N GLU A 495 16.37 1.21 -8.40
CA GLU A 495 16.25 -0.20 -8.82
C GLU A 495 15.80 -1.09 -7.64
N GLN A 496 16.32 -0.85 -6.43
CA GLN A 496 15.88 -1.57 -5.24
C GLN A 496 14.42 -1.28 -4.88
N GLU A 497 13.94 -0.06 -5.12
CA GLU A 497 12.53 0.31 -4.91
C GLU A 497 11.59 -0.49 -5.82
N THR A 498 11.95 -0.69 -7.10
CA THR A 498 11.11 -1.50 -8.00
C THR A 498 10.99 -2.95 -7.51
N HIS A 499 12.07 -3.53 -6.96
CA HIS A 499 12.05 -4.85 -6.32
C HIS A 499 11.10 -4.88 -5.11
N VAL A 500 11.13 -3.84 -4.26
CA VAL A 500 10.23 -3.74 -3.09
C VAL A 500 8.77 -3.64 -3.54
N LYS A 501 8.47 -2.83 -4.57
CA LYS A 501 7.13 -2.69 -5.15
C LYS A 501 6.60 -4.01 -5.75
N ALA A 502 7.48 -4.83 -6.35
CA ALA A 502 7.14 -6.12 -6.94
C ALA A 502 7.10 -7.28 -5.93
N ALA A 503 7.75 -7.16 -4.77
CA ALA A 503 8.01 -8.25 -3.84
C ALA A 503 6.73 -9.00 -3.40
N ALA A 504 5.65 -8.27 -3.10
CA ALA A 504 4.39 -8.87 -2.68
C ALA A 504 3.79 -9.77 -3.79
N LEU A 505 3.76 -9.29 -5.03
CA LEU A 505 3.22 -10.00 -6.19
C LEU A 505 4.05 -11.26 -6.48
N ILE A 506 5.38 -11.12 -6.50
CA ILE A 506 6.31 -12.24 -6.72
C ILE A 506 6.19 -13.28 -5.59
N SER A 507 6.00 -12.85 -4.34
CA SER A 507 5.89 -13.77 -3.20
C SER A 507 4.66 -14.68 -3.29
N VAL A 508 3.53 -14.12 -3.75
CA VAL A 508 2.28 -14.84 -4.02
C VAL A 508 2.50 -15.85 -5.14
N LEU A 509 3.05 -15.41 -6.27
CA LEU A 509 3.26 -16.28 -7.45
C LEU A 509 4.22 -17.46 -7.18
N ARG A 510 5.22 -17.27 -6.31
CA ARG A 510 6.16 -18.34 -5.95
C ARG A 510 5.64 -19.29 -4.86
N GLY A 511 4.39 -19.14 -4.41
CA GLY A 511 3.81 -19.94 -3.32
C GLY A 511 4.55 -19.79 -1.99
N ASN A 512 5.40 -18.77 -1.86
CA ASN A 512 6.32 -18.61 -0.74
C ASN A 512 5.67 -17.85 0.40
N LYS A 513 4.71 -18.50 1.09
CA LYS A 513 4.13 -18.02 2.36
C LYS A 513 5.17 -17.81 3.49
N ARG A 514 6.43 -18.16 3.27
CA ARG A 514 7.54 -18.07 4.24
C ARG A 514 8.11 -16.66 4.47
N LEU A 515 7.69 -15.64 3.72
CA LEU A 515 8.11 -14.26 3.99
C LEU A 515 7.26 -13.56 5.07
N ALA A 516 6.03 -14.03 5.33
CA ALA A 516 5.21 -13.54 6.43
C ALA A 516 5.56 -14.17 7.80
N GLN A 517 6.16 -15.37 7.81
CA GLN A 517 6.49 -16.11 9.03
C GLN A 517 7.91 -15.89 9.57
N ARG A 518 8.74 -15.05 8.93
CA ARG A 518 10.17 -14.88 9.29
C ARG A 518 10.52 -13.61 10.06
N LEU A 519 9.56 -12.93 10.67
CA LEU A 519 9.79 -11.70 11.45
C LEU A 519 9.59 -11.84 12.98
N VAL A 520 9.53 -13.05 13.52
CA VAL A 520 9.69 -13.25 14.97
C VAL A 520 10.59 -14.44 15.19
N GLN A 521 11.90 -14.23 15.07
CA GLN A 521 12.85 -15.11 15.73
C GLN A 521 12.68 -14.84 17.22
N GLN A 522 11.81 -15.61 17.88
CA GLN A 522 11.74 -15.61 19.34
C GLN A 522 13.09 -16.11 19.84
N VAL A 523 13.93 -15.18 20.29
CA VAL A 523 15.08 -15.49 21.14
C VAL A 523 14.50 -16.20 22.37
N GLU A 524 15.01 -17.39 22.69
CA GLU A 524 14.62 -18.09 23.92
C GLU A 524 14.86 -17.13 25.12
N PRO A 525 13.86 -16.93 26.00
CA PRO A 525 13.96 -15.98 27.09
C PRO A 525 15.07 -16.37 28.07
N ALA A 526 16.11 -15.53 28.18
CA ALA A 526 17.31 -15.81 28.98
C ALA A 526 17.04 -15.92 30.50
N GLY A 527 15.92 -15.37 30.98
CA GLY A 527 15.55 -15.36 32.39
C GLY A 527 14.82 -16.62 32.87
N LYS A 528 14.55 -17.60 32.02
CA LYS A 528 13.77 -18.80 32.40
C LYS A 528 14.38 -19.51 33.60
N GLY A 529 13.63 -19.59 34.69
CA GLY A 529 14.06 -20.25 35.93
C GLY A 529 14.91 -19.40 36.88
N LYS A 530 15.31 -18.18 36.48
CA LYS A 530 16.04 -17.23 37.34
C LYS A 530 15.06 -16.49 38.25
N LYS A 531 15.43 -16.28 39.52
CA LYS A 531 14.71 -15.51 40.53
C LYS A 531 15.33 -14.13 40.69
N VAL A 532 14.55 -13.09 40.45
CA VAL A 532 15.00 -11.69 40.52
C VAL A 532 14.31 -10.98 41.68
N LEU A 533 15.09 -10.39 42.58
CA LEU A 533 14.58 -9.43 43.57
C LEU A 533 14.69 -8.03 42.99
N LEU A 534 13.56 -7.35 42.80
CA LEU A 534 13.53 -5.96 42.38
C LEU A 534 13.24 -5.07 43.60
N VAL A 535 14.24 -4.28 44.00
CA VAL A 535 14.17 -3.35 45.13
C VAL A 535 13.58 -2.04 44.64
N ASP A 536 12.35 -1.77 45.09
CA ASP A 536 11.55 -0.61 44.75
C ASP A 536 11.92 0.59 45.64
N HIS A 537 12.49 1.63 45.02
CA HIS A 537 12.86 2.90 45.64
C HIS A 537 11.83 4.00 45.39
N GLU A 538 10.55 3.63 45.31
CA GLU A 538 9.42 4.56 45.22
C GLU A 538 9.30 5.31 43.89
N ASP A 539 9.76 4.69 42.81
CA ASP A 539 9.56 5.17 41.46
C ASP A 539 8.25 4.66 40.84
N SER A 540 7.60 5.52 40.04
CA SER A 540 6.32 5.20 39.38
C SER A 540 6.45 4.22 38.20
N PHE A 541 7.66 4.00 37.68
CA PHE A 541 7.98 3.13 36.54
C PHE A 541 8.41 1.71 36.96
N VAL A 542 8.51 1.43 38.26
CA VAL A 542 9.05 0.18 38.80
C VAL A 542 8.36 -1.08 38.27
N HIS A 543 7.05 -1.03 38.04
CA HIS A 543 6.29 -2.16 37.52
C HIS A 543 6.49 -2.41 36.03
N THR A 544 6.79 -1.37 35.25
CA THR A 544 7.16 -1.51 33.82
C THR A 544 8.50 -2.20 33.71
N LEU A 545 9.49 -1.76 34.50
CA LEU A 545 10.80 -2.41 34.60
C LEU A 545 10.65 -3.87 35.06
N ALA A 546 9.88 -4.13 36.11
CA ALA A 546 9.59 -5.49 36.58
C ALA A 546 8.93 -6.35 35.49
N SER A 547 8.07 -5.75 34.65
CA SER A 547 7.46 -6.46 33.53
C SER A 547 8.47 -6.88 32.48
N TYR A 548 9.53 -6.10 32.20
CA TYR A 548 10.54 -6.45 31.21
C TYR A 548 11.27 -7.73 31.63
N PHE A 549 11.71 -7.80 32.89
CA PHE A 549 12.34 -9.00 33.45
C PHE A 549 11.39 -10.22 33.40
N ARG A 550 10.09 -10.04 33.68
CA ARG A 550 9.09 -11.12 33.57
C ARG A 550 8.89 -11.58 32.12
N GLN A 551 8.87 -10.66 31.16
CA GLN A 551 8.75 -10.97 29.73
C GLN A 551 9.98 -11.74 29.22
N CYS A 552 11.16 -11.48 29.78
CA CYS A 552 12.37 -12.28 29.58
C CYS A 552 12.37 -13.62 30.35
N GLY A 553 11.25 -14.03 30.96
CA GLY A 553 11.08 -15.35 31.57
C GLY A 553 11.47 -15.47 33.05
N ALA A 554 11.94 -14.39 33.69
CA ALA A 554 12.36 -14.41 35.08
C ALA A 554 11.18 -14.37 36.08
N ASN A 555 11.36 -15.00 37.24
CA ASN A 555 10.44 -14.88 38.37
C ASN A 555 10.82 -13.66 39.22
N VAL A 556 10.08 -12.57 39.07
CA VAL A 556 10.39 -11.26 39.68
C VAL A 556 9.53 -10.97 40.91
N GLN A 557 10.17 -10.83 42.06
CA GLN A 557 9.56 -10.34 43.31
C GLN A 557 9.95 -8.88 43.53
N THR A 558 8.95 -8.00 43.65
CA THR A 558 9.18 -6.56 43.86
C THR A 558 8.89 -6.20 45.31
N LEU A 559 9.85 -5.58 46.00
CA LEU A 559 9.70 -5.18 47.41
C LEU A 559 10.27 -3.78 47.65
N ARG A 560 9.63 -3.02 48.54
CA ARG A 560 10.19 -1.76 49.05
C ARG A 560 11.51 -2.00 49.78
N SER A 561 12.39 -1.00 49.72
CA SER A 561 13.77 -1.08 50.23
C SER A 561 13.94 -1.76 51.61
N PRO A 562 13.16 -1.42 52.67
CA PRO A 562 13.32 -2.06 53.99
C PRO A 562 13.00 -3.57 53.99
N ALA A 563 11.94 -3.98 53.29
CA ALA A 563 11.54 -5.38 53.20
C ALA A 563 12.51 -6.20 52.34
N ALA A 564 13.03 -5.60 51.26
CA ALA A 564 14.07 -6.22 50.45
C ALA A 564 15.33 -6.53 51.25
N ARG A 565 15.80 -5.59 52.09
CA ARG A 565 16.95 -5.81 52.98
C ARG A 565 16.72 -6.94 53.98
N GLN A 566 15.51 -7.06 54.53
CA GLN A 566 15.15 -8.18 55.41
C GLN A 566 15.26 -9.53 54.68
N MET A 567 14.77 -9.63 53.44
CA MET A 567 14.92 -10.86 52.64
C MET A 567 16.38 -11.16 52.27
N LEU A 568 17.16 -10.13 51.94
CA LEU A 568 18.58 -10.29 51.65
C LEU A 568 19.36 -10.78 52.87
N ALA A 569 19.05 -10.28 54.07
CA ALA A 569 19.63 -10.72 55.33
C ALA A 569 19.17 -12.12 55.76
N ALA A 570 17.95 -12.53 55.37
CA ALA A 570 17.40 -13.86 55.64
C ALA A 570 17.92 -14.98 54.72
N ASN A 571 18.87 -14.67 53.82
CA ASN A 571 19.49 -15.62 52.88
C ASN A 571 18.51 -16.28 51.88
N GLU A 572 17.42 -15.61 51.52
CA GLU A 572 16.52 -16.10 50.47
C GLU A 572 17.23 -16.22 49.10
N PRO A 573 16.98 -17.29 48.30
CA PRO A 573 17.73 -17.56 47.08
C PRO A 573 17.24 -16.70 45.91
N PHE A 574 18.06 -15.71 45.53
CA PHE A 574 17.91 -14.88 44.33
C PHE A 574 19.14 -15.03 43.43
N ASP A 575 18.93 -14.91 42.13
CA ASP A 575 19.98 -14.99 41.12
C ASP A 575 20.43 -13.59 40.66
N LEU A 576 19.60 -12.56 40.88
CA LEU A 576 19.89 -11.17 40.55
C LEU A 576 19.12 -10.23 41.49
N VAL A 577 19.76 -9.12 41.89
CA VAL A 577 19.12 -8.00 42.58
C VAL A 577 19.07 -6.79 41.65
N VAL A 578 17.86 -6.30 41.35
CA VAL A 578 17.65 -5.10 40.54
C VAL A 578 17.36 -3.92 41.47
N LEU A 579 18.21 -2.90 41.41
CA LEU A 579 18.02 -1.65 42.14
C LEU A 579 17.27 -0.68 41.23
N SER A 580 15.98 -0.47 41.54
CA SER A 580 15.12 0.37 40.70
C SER A 580 15.50 1.86 40.75
N PRO A 581 14.95 2.67 39.83
CA PRO A 581 14.97 4.13 39.97
C PRO A 581 14.26 4.58 41.24
N GLY A 582 14.41 5.86 41.58
CA GLY A 582 13.75 6.50 42.71
C GLY A 582 14.02 8.01 42.75
N PRO A 583 13.24 8.77 43.52
CA PRO A 583 13.48 10.19 43.72
C PRO A 583 14.71 10.42 44.61
N GLY A 584 15.17 11.67 44.70
CA GLY A 584 16.13 12.07 45.74
C GLY A 584 17.53 11.49 45.57
N ARG A 585 18.15 11.07 46.69
CA ARG A 585 19.56 10.61 46.77
C ARG A 585 19.64 9.18 47.30
N PRO A 586 20.70 8.41 46.96
CA PRO A 586 20.82 7.02 47.38
C PRO A 586 20.75 6.78 48.90
N GLU A 587 21.29 7.70 49.70
CA GLU A 587 21.25 7.66 51.17
C GLU A 587 19.82 7.53 51.73
N GLN A 588 18.83 8.17 51.09
CA GLN A 588 17.44 8.18 51.56
C GLN A 588 16.79 6.78 51.56
N PHE A 589 17.30 5.89 50.73
CA PHE A 589 16.82 4.51 50.60
C PHE A 589 17.76 3.49 51.22
N ASP A 590 18.87 3.95 51.81
CA ASP A 590 19.90 3.10 52.41
C ASP A 590 20.43 2.06 51.40
N LEU A 591 20.75 2.58 50.21
CA LEU A 591 21.30 1.81 49.11
C LEU A 591 22.66 1.21 49.46
N GLU A 592 23.45 1.89 50.30
CA GLU A 592 24.73 1.41 50.81
C GLU A 592 24.58 0.06 51.52
N GLN A 593 23.66 -0.05 52.48
CA GLN A 593 23.41 -1.31 53.19
C GLN A 593 22.88 -2.40 52.25
N THR A 594 22.03 -2.03 51.28
CA THR A 594 21.47 -2.99 50.31
C THR A 594 22.58 -3.59 49.43
N ILE A 595 23.47 -2.75 48.91
CA ILE A 595 24.60 -3.17 48.06
C ILE A 595 25.60 -3.99 48.88
N ALA A 596 25.91 -3.59 50.12
CA ALA A 596 26.79 -4.35 51.02
C ALA A 596 26.30 -5.79 51.24
N LEU A 597 24.99 -5.98 51.48
CA LEU A 597 24.38 -7.31 51.63
C LEU A 597 24.51 -8.16 50.37
N CYS A 598 24.31 -7.55 49.19
CA CYS A 598 24.48 -8.25 47.92
C CYS A 598 25.93 -8.70 47.70
N ILE A 599 26.91 -7.83 47.96
CA ILE A 599 28.33 -8.14 47.79
C ILE A 599 28.79 -9.22 48.77
N GLN A 600 28.37 -9.15 50.04
CA GLN A 600 28.67 -10.18 51.04
C GLN A 600 28.21 -11.57 50.56
N ARG A 601 27.10 -11.62 49.83
CA ARG A 601 26.51 -12.85 49.28
C ARG A 601 26.96 -13.19 47.86
N ARG A 602 27.83 -12.37 47.25
CA ARG A 602 28.25 -12.46 45.84
C ARG A 602 27.05 -12.50 44.87
N LEU A 603 26.00 -11.75 45.18
CA LEU A 603 24.82 -11.63 44.33
C LEU A 603 25.08 -10.62 43.20
N PRO A 604 24.75 -10.95 41.94
CA PRO A 604 24.75 -9.99 40.86
C PRO A 604 23.79 -8.82 41.12
N ILE A 605 24.16 -7.62 40.66
CA ILE A 605 23.36 -6.39 40.82
C ILE A 605 23.17 -5.72 39.46
N PHE A 606 21.94 -5.31 39.16
CA PHE A 606 21.64 -4.40 38.06
C PHE A 606 20.99 -3.11 38.58
N GLY A 607 21.66 -1.97 38.39
CA GLY A 607 21.16 -0.67 38.84
C GLY A 607 20.53 0.16 37.73
N VAL A 608 19.39 0.80 37.99
CA VAL A 608 18.75 1.73 37.06
C VAL A 608 18.56 3.10 37.72
N CYS A 609 19.01 4.16 37.06
CA CYS A 609 18.93 5.55 37.51
C CYS A 609 19.49 5.74 38.94
N LEU A 610 18.62 5.83 39.96
CA LEU A 610 19.04 5.89 41.36
C LEU A 610 19.88 4.67 41.77
N GLY A 611 19.63 3.50 41.19
CA GLY A 611 20.45 2.31 41.39
C GLY A 611 21.89 2.48 40.89
N LEU A 612 22.10 3.09 39.72
CA LEU A 612 23.46 3.43 39.24
C LEU A 612 24.13 4.41 40.19
N GLN A 613 23.40 5.44 40.60
CA GLN A 613 23.91 6.47 41.51
C GLN A 613 24.37 5.88 42.84
N GLY A 614 23.60 4.97 43.42
CA GLY A 614 23.97 4.26 44.65
C GLY A 614 25.17 3.33 44.47
N ILE A 615 25.29 2.64 43.32
CA ILE A 615 26.45 1.82 43.00
C ILE A 615 27.72 2.67 42.92
N VAL A 616 27.65 3.81 42.21
CA VAL A 616 28.79 4.73 42.09
C VAL A 616 29.22 5.27 43.45
N GLU A 617 28.29 5.76 44.27
CA GLU A 617 28.62 6.24 45.63
C GLU A 617 29.20 5.15 46.52
N TYR A 618 28.64 3.92 46.49
CA TYR A 618 29.11 2.79 47.30
C TYR A 618 30.58 2.44 47.04
N PHE A 619 31.02 2.52 45.79
CA PHE A 619 32.41 2.24 45.41
C PHE A 619 33.35 3.46 45.53
N GLY A 620 32.89 4.55 46.14
CA GLY A 620 33.70 5.75 46.38
C GLY A 620 33.69 6.77 45.23
N GLY A 621 32.71 6.70 44.34
CA GLY A 621 32.44 7.73 43.35
C GLY A 621 31.73 8.96 43.91
N GLU A 622 31.54 9.99 43.08
CA GLU A 622 30.83 11.22 43.47
C GLU A 622 29.67 11.52 42.52
N LEU A 623 28.54 11.99 43.07
CA LEU A 623 27.39 12.45 42.30
C LEU A 623 27.38 13.97 42.14
N GLY A 624 27.22 14.42 40.89
CA GLY A 624 26.96 15.82 40.55
C GLY A 624 25.48 16.11 40.35
N VAL A 625 25.16 17.40 40.22
CA VAL A 625 23.83 17.88 39.79
C VAL A 625 23.97 18.50 38.41
N LEU A 626 23.16 18.06 37.46
CA LEU A 626 23.15 18.63 36.13
C LEU A 626 22.71 20.10 36.19
N PRO A 627 23.33 21.01 35.41
CA PRO A 627 22.91 22.41 35.34
C PRO A 627 21.49 22.55 34.76
N TYR A 628 21.06 21.56 33.97
CA TYR A 628 19.72 21.47 33.42
C TYR A 628 19.15 20.06 33.66
N PRO A 629 18.05 19.91 34.43
CA PRO A 629 17.44 18.62 34.70
C PRO A 629 16.91 17.91 33.46
N GLN A 630 17.09 16.59 33.39
CA GLN A 630 16.73 15.76 32.23
C GLN A 630 15.57 14.85 32.62
N HIS A 631 14.35 15.41 32.66
CA HIS A 631 13.12 14.73 33.07
C HIS A 631 12.23 14.47 31.86
N GLY A 632 12.12 13.21 31.42
CA GLY A 632 11.34 12.84 30.24
C GLY A 632 11.96 13.31 28.93
N LYS A 633 13.30 13.31 28.85
CA LYS A 633 14.03 13.81 27.67
C LYS A 633 14.80 12.68 26.99
N PRO A 634 14.73 12.56 25.65
CA PRO A 634 15.58 11.63 24.92
C PRO A 634 17.01 12.16 24.86
N ALA A 635 17.99 11.26 24.82
CA ALA A 635 19.36 11.58 24.44
C ALA A 635 19.96 10.42 23.64
N VAL A 636 20.83 10.75 22.69
CA VAL A 636 21.67 9.75 22.01
C VAL A 636 22.85 9.42 22.91
N ILE A 637 23.14 8.13 23.07
CA ILE A 637 24.29 7.65 23.83
C ILE A 637 25.23 6.85 22.93
N HIS A 638 26.53 6.86 23.26
CA HIS A 638 27.54 6.00 22.67
C HIS A 638 27.89 4.87 23.65
N ALA A 639 27.66 3.63 23.20
CA ALA A 639 27.96 2.43 23.97
C ALA A 639 29.37 1.92 23.68
N THR A 640 30.13 1.55 24.71
CA THR A 640 31.47 0.98 24.56
C THR A 640 31.38 -0.49 24.12
N PRO A 641 32.05 -0.93 23.04
CA PRO A 641 31.91 -2.29 22.50
C PRO A 641 32.20 -3.43 23.48
N GLU A 642 33.00 -3.16 24.52
CA GLU A 642 33.47 -4.16 25.47
C GLU A 642 32.43 -4.56 26.53
N CYS A 643 31.35 -3.78 26.68
CA CYS A 643 30.35 -4.03 27.70
C CYS A 643 29.27 -4.98 27.18
N SER A 644 29.06 -6.02 27.97
CA SER A 644 28.19 -7.15 27.68
C SER A 644 26.69 -6.76 27.59
N LEU A 645 26.29 -5.62 28.18
CA LEU A 645 24.93 -5.08 28.11
C LEU A 645 24.46 -4.77 26.69
N TRP A 646 25.41 -4.50 25.78
CA TRP A 646 25.12 -3.98 24.44
C TRP A 646 25.03 -5.04 23.36
N GLU A 647 25.09 -6.33 23.71
CA GLU A 647 24.99 -7.41 22.73
C GLU A 647 23.71 -7.28 21.89
N GLY A 648 23.87 -7.22 20.57
CA GLY A 648 22.77 -7.03 19.61
C GLY A 648 22.24 -5.59 19.47
N LEU A 649 22.82 -4.61 20.18
CA LEU A 649 22.48 -3.19 20.06
C LEU A 649 23.50 -2.41 19.22
N PRO A 650 23.09 -1.33 18.53
CA PRO A 650 24.00 -0.48 17.79
C PRO A 650 24.95 0.27 18.74
N ALA A 651 26.12 0.69 18.23
CA ALA A 651 27.07 1.49 19.01
C ALA A 651 26.52 2.85 19.46
N SER A 652 25.44 3.33 18.84
CA SER A 652 24.71 4.53 19.24
C SER A 652 23.20 4.34 19.09
N PHE A 653 22.44 4.76 20.12
CA PHE A 653 20.97 4.71 20.14
C PHE A 653 20.39 5.74 21.12
N THR A 654 19.08 5.99 21.00
CA THR A 654 18.35 6.94 21.85
C THR A 654 17.81 6.28 23.11
N VAL A 655 17.95 6.96 24.25
CA VAL A 655 17.45 6.53 25.58
C VAL A 655 16.67 7.62 26.29
N GLY A 656 15.76 7.22 27.19
CA GLY A 656 14.98 8.12 28.04
C GLY A 656 15.68 8.49 29.34
N ARG A 657 15.88 9.79 29.57
CA ARG A 657 16.46 10.35 30.80
C ARG A 657 15.38 10.88 31.74
N TYR A 658 15.47 10.49 33.02
CA TYR A 658 14.65 11.00 34.13
C TYR A 658 15.51 11.28 35.35
N HIS A 659 16.57 12.09 35.20
CA HIS A 659 17.52 12.32 36.28
C HIS A 659 18.00 13.78 36.34
N SER A 660 18.23 14.25 37.55
CA SER A 660 18.94 15.50 37.85
C SER A 660 20.37 15.23 38.34
N LEU A 661 20.56 14.11 39.02
CA LEU A 661 21.85 13.66 39.51
C LEU A 661 22.55 12.80 38.46
N TYR A 662 23.87 12.83 38.43
CA TYR A 662 24.67 11.99 37.55
C TYR A 662 25.99 11.62 38.23
N ALA A 663 26.65 10.57 37.76
CA ALA A 663 27.99 10.22 38.22
C ALA A 663 29.00 11.26 37.71
N ALA A 664 29.47 12.14 38.60
CA ALA A 664 30.48 13.15 38.29
C ALA A 664 31.90 12.59 38.38
N PHE A 665 32.11 11.62 39.28
CA PHE A 665 33.35 10.86 39.38
C PHE A 665 33.03 9.36 39.46
N VAL A 666 33.64 8.57 38.57
CA VAL A 666 33.50 7.11 38.53
C VAL A 666 34.81 6.49 39.02
N PRO A 667 34.81 5.67 40.08
CA PRO A 667 36.01 5.08 40.66
C PRO A 667 36.62 4.00 39.76
N ASP A 668 37.93 3.76 39.89
CA ASP A 668 38.69 2.84 39.01
C ASP A 668 38.18 1.40 38.95
N CYS A 669 37.44 0.93 39.95
CA CYS A 669 36.83 -0.41 39.95
C CYS A 669 35.61 -0.52 39.02
N LEU A 670 35.04 0.61 38.60
CA LEU A 670 33.94 0.71 37.64
C LEU A 670 34.48 1.22 36.29
N GLN A 671 34.06 0.57 35.21
CA GLN A 671 34.29 1.02 33.85
C GLN A 671 33.05 1.77 33.35
N VAL A 672 33.25 2.94 32.73
CA VAL A 672 32.18 3.63 32.00
C VAL A 672 31.84 2.84 30.74
N ALA A 673 30.58 2.42 30.63
CA ALA A 673 30.09 1.57 29.57
C ALA A 673 29.26 2.31 28.50
N ALA A 674 28.79 3.52 28.82
CA ALA A 674 28.16 4.42 27.86
C ALA A 674 28.17 5.88 28.36
N GLU A 675 28.17 6.82 27.42
CA GLU A 675 28.04 8.26 27.68
C GLU A 675 27.10 8.92 26.67
N THR A 676 26.53 10.08 27.02
CA THR A 676 25.77 10.89 26.06
C THR A 676 26.63 11.52 24.97
N GLU A 677 26.05 11.64 23.79
CA GLU A 677 26.65 12.41 22.69
C GLU A 677 26.70 13.91 23.03
N GLY A 678 27.88 14.51 22.95
CA GLY A 678 28.10 15.96 23.10
C GLY A 678 28.45 16.42 24.52
N ASP A 679 27.67 16.07 25.54
CA ASP A 679 27.89 16.50 26.93
C ASP A 679 28.59 15.45 27.82
N HIS A 680 28.91 14.25 27.29
CA HIS A 680 29.74 13.21 27.92
C HIS A 680 29.30 12.83 29.34
N ILE A 681 27.99 12.81 29.58
CA ILE A 681 27.43 12.38 30.87
C ILE A 681 27.42 10.86 30.90
N VAL A 682 27.96 10.28 31.97
CA VAL A 682 27.98 8.83 32.20
C VAL A 682 26.55 8.27 32.20
N MET A 683 26.31 7.32 31.31
CA MET A 683 25.01 6.69 31.09
C MET A 683 24.96 5.22 31.46
N ALA A 684 26.12 4.56 31.59
CA ALA A 684 26.20 3.20 32.10
C ALA A 684 27.58 2.93 32.74
N VAL A 685 27.61 2.02 33.70
CA VAL A 685 28.85 1.52 34.33
C VAL A 685 28.80 0.01 34.49
N GLU A 686 29.97 -0.64 34.46
CA GLU A 686 30.14 -2.06 34.71
C GLU A 686 31.34 -2.28 35.64
N HIS A 687 31.20 -3.11 36.67
CA HIS A 687 32.29 -3.40 37.59
C HIS A 687 33.28 -4.38 36.96
N LYS A 688 34.59 -4.10 37.08
CA LYS A 688 35.63 -4.87 36.40
C LYS A 688 35.75 -6.33 36.85
N GLU A 689 35.40 -6.61 38.10
CA GLU A 689 35.56 -7.95 38.72
C GLU A 689 34.27 -8.60 39.26
N LEU A 690 33.21 -7.82 39.46
CA LEU A 690 31.97 -8.29 40.10
C LEU A 690 30.86 -8.25 39.05
N HIS A 691 29.86 -9.12 39.19
CA HIS A 691 28.68 -9.11 38.31
C HIS A 691 27.73 -7.95 38.66
N ILE A 692 28.22 -6.71 38.51
CA ILE A 692 27.50 -5.49 38.79
C ILE A 692 27.54 -4.62 37.54
N SER A 693 26.37 -4.29 37.02
CA SER A 693 26.23 -3.34 35.92
C SER A 693 25.08 -2.38 36.21
N ALA A 694 25.12 -1.19 35.65
CA ALA A 694 24.09 -0.20 35.89
C ALA A 694 23.95 0.78 34.74
N VAL A 695 22.75 1.35 34.60
CA VAL A 695 22.42 2.38 33.62
C VAL A 695 21.78 3.59 34.30
N GLN A 696 22.10 4.80 33.82
CA GLN A 696 21.54 6.05 34.36
C GLN A 696 20.19 6.39 33.73
N PHE A 697 19.99 5.98 32.46
CA PHE A 697 18.73 6.11 31.76
C PHE A 697 17.74 5.01 32.17
N HIS A 698 16.51 5.09 31.68
CA HIS A 698 15.42 4.16 32.00
C HIS A 698 15.17 3.20 30.83
N PRO A 699 15.62 1.93 30.89
CA PRO A 699 15.35 0.93 29.85
C PRO A 699 13.86 0.74 29.56
N GLU A 700 13.02 0.90 30.59
CA GLU A 700 11.57 0.71 30.55
C GLU A 700 10.79 1.91 29.97
N SER A 701 11.47 3.03 29.71
CA SER A 701 10.82 4.25 29.23
C SER A 701 10.34 4.10 27.79
N ILE A 702 9.22 4.76 27.47
CA ILE A 702 8.74 4.92 26.09
C ILE A 702 9.80 5.55 25.17
N LEU A 703 10.68 6.37 25.72
CA LEU A 703 11.78 7.03 25.00
C LEU A 703 12.96 6.08 24.69
N THR A 704 12.98 4.89 25.29
CA THR A 704 14.00 3.83 25.08
C THR A 704 13.42 2.63 24.31
N LEU A 705 12.16 2.72 23.86
CA LEU A 705 11.47 1.63 23.14
C LEU A 705 11.93 1.44 21.69
N GLY A 706 12.58 2.44 21.09
CA GLY A 706 13.11 2.33 19.73
C GLY A 706 13.97 1.08 19.57
N ARG A 707 13.68 0.26 18.56
CA ARG A 707 14.37 -1.02 18.26
C ARG A 707 14.37 -2.02 19.42
N SER A 708 13.43 -1.92 20.37
CA SER A 708 13.36 -2.78 21.56
C SER A 708 14.62 -2.74 22.45
N ALA A 709 15.37 -1.63 22.44
CA ALA A 709 16.65 -1.53 23.14
C ALA A 709 16.55 -1.85 24.65
N GLY A 710 15.52 -1.33 25.31
CA GLY A 710 15.20 -1.64 26.71
C GLY A 710 15.08 -3.13 27.02
N MET A 711 14.32 -3.84 26.20
CA MET A 711 14.09 -5.28 26.35
C MET A 711 15.34 -6.10 26.06
N ALA A 712 16.10 -5.73 25.03
CA ALA A 712 17.37 -6.38 24.70
C ALA A 712 18.38 -6.27 25.86
N MET A 713 18.52 -5.07 26.45
CA MET A 713 19.39 -4.86 27.62
C MET A 713 18.99 -5.74 28.81
N VAL A 714 17.70 -5.80 29.15
CA VAL A 714 17.21 -6.64 30.24
C VAL A 714 17.45 -8.13 29.96
N ASN A 715 17.30 -8.56 28.71
CA ASN A 715 17.62 -9.93 28.31
C ASN A 715 19.13 -10.22 28.45
N ASN A 716 19.99 -9.28 28.06
CA ASN A 716 21.45 -9.42 28.17
C ASN A 716 21.89 -9.51 29.64
N VAL A 717 21.32 -8.68 30.52
CA VAL A 717 21.55 -8.75 31.99
C VAL A 717 21.25 -10.16 32.51
N LEU A 718 20.13 -10.75 32.08
CA LEU A 718 19.73 -12.09 32.51
C LEU A 718 20.62 -13.20 31.91
N ALA A 719 21.04 -13.04 30.66
CA ALA A 719 21.89 -14.01 29.95
C ALA A 719 23.29 -14.13 30.55
N GLN A 720 23.78 -13.08 31.21
CA GLN A 720 25.10 -13.03 31.84
C GLN A 720 25.13 -13.65 33.25
N LEU A 721 23.96 -14.01 33.80
CA LEU A 721 23.90 -14.60 35.14
C LEU A 721 24.48 -16.01 35.13
N PRO A 722 25.39 -16.36 36.05
CA PRO A 722 25.95 -17.70 36.13
C PRO A 722 24.86 -18.78 36.25
N ASP A 723 25.06 -19.91 35.56
CA ASP A 723 24.13 -21.04 35.62
C ASP A 723 24.31 -21.80 36.93
N GLY A 724 23.46 -21.49 37.91
CA GLY A 724 23.35 -22.20 39.17
C GLY A 724 24.56 -21.97 40.07
N ILE A 725 24.39 -21.16 41.10
CA ILE A 725 25.28 -21.23 42.27
C ILE A 725 25.13 -22.65 42.82
N GLU A 726 26.22 -23.45 42.82
CA GLU A 726 26.25 -24.72 43.57
C GLU A 726 25.84 -24.42 45.01
N ARG A 727 24.62 -24.83 45.36
CA ARG A 727 24.06 -24.69 46.69
C ARG A 727 24.72 -25.73 47.59
N ASN A 728 25.81 -25.35 48.25
CA ASN A 728 26.31 -26.05 49.42
C ASN A 728 25.54 -25.64 50.67
#